data_AF-A0A7V2UCU9-F1
#
_entry.id   AF-A0A7V2UCU9-F1
#
_cell.length_a   1.000
_cell.length_b   1.000
_cell.length_c   1.000
_cell.angle_alpha   90.00
_cell.angle_beta   90.00
_cell.angle_gamma   90.00
#
_symmetry.space_group_name_H-M   'P 1'
#
loop_
_entity.id
_entity.type
_entity.pdbx_description
1 polymer ?
#
loop_
_entity_poly.entity_id
_entity_poly.type
_entity_poly.pdbx_seq_one_letter_code
_entity_poly.pdbx_strand_id
1 'polypeptide(L)'
;MSLAQVKPGETIVGYRHAGGGGKSHWYHSYVRRFDRLLSFRPRPAPFALRVDAPLDLKRGANELAVALRNATDKPLVLQLSLRFLSPGVKVRQVAAREVALPPTGTREARFAVELASEGGGLLILTAAAGGESYWLPFFTHVEKLGGDAPPLAGAEWRAAFERASALRDQRLLRSIAFDTLLFVKRKPYDSEQPFMDAHHCHNRPGGGIYRLSPARPDGKVTPVVDSLGEGIYRDLCLHWDATRLLFAFGNGVERAHAPVVPGQSYHIYEVNVDGTGLRQLTFGPKNDCEPFYLPDGRIGFISDRSEHYVMCGSDIHAPTLFAINPDGSGLRQLSHNVFNDFNPSMLPDGRIIYSRWEYNERSVTSLHNPFTMRPDGSMVAPYYGNATIRPNVVMFPRPVPGSTKVTALFTGHHGQTHGPIGLIDVRLGADGDAPLTILTPGVPVIGERIQDSRRGWFSDPWPLSEDTYLCSYTPTVQPWLEGSWALYVGDRHGNLALLYRDPDISCAEPVPLVARPKPHVIPPTEENRGRGTRTREEDDCATLVLMGVYEGLAGVPRGEVKFLRIIEDVPRKGVHDGGVICTSGTPIYTVKRILGTVPVEPDGSAHFAVPPDRNVYFEVLDARHREIQRMRSVVCLKPAERRTCIGCHEPRTMAPPNRVPAAASREPSRPAPPPWGDRIFSFLRDVQPLLNAHCIACHTHDRAANAVILTDDLTDQFTIAYQELLPYLSVANAMRWDHPDDVYPRPSYTYGSKVSRLTQLLEAGHHGVKLGDDDWQRLFVWIDANGVYYDRYETPHWPNRRIFAGPERKALDEVHARRCANCHGKGDGKADTWWLSLNRRDPRLSRALAAPLARAAGGWGRCDGTVFASADDPDYKAVLAALTSLRAALAQRPREDILSLQGTEAERQQVTLPPPPQPGPRTPPAPPEGQGVYLSDLPWEKAVAGWTANKDGLPRRDRDVEEKPLRLAGGRRYRKGIGTHAPSEIVYNLDARFARFLAEVGGAEEGGTVVFQVYGDNKLLFDSGTLRGMREVKPLDLAIAGVRTLRLVVTDAADGIIADMANWAAARLIAAPQPE
;
A
#
# COMPACT_ATOMS: atom_id res chain seq x y z
N MET A 1 -5.84 -7.74 -22.11
CA MET A 1 -6.46 -7.70 -23.46
C MET A 1 -7.19 -6.38 -23.63
N SER A 2 -7.00 -5.72 -24.78
CA SER A 2 -7.35 -4.32 -25.02
C SER A 2 -8.85 -4.11 -25.30
N LEU A 3 -9.35 -3.00 -24.75
CA LEU A 3 -10.73 -2.52 -24.64
C LEU A 3 -11.35 -1.97 -25.94
N ALA A 4 -10.83 -2.31 -27.12
CA ALA A 4 -11.10 -1.50 -28.32
C ALA A 4 -12.32 -1.90 -29.18
N GLN A 5 -13.09 -2.93 -28.86
CA GLN A 5 -14.17 -3.39 -29.75
C GLN A 5 -15.43 -3.89 -29.02
N VAL A 6 -16.12 -3.01 -28.28
CA VAL A 6 -17.53 -3.27 -27.91
C VAL A 6 -18.35 -2.05 -28.28
N LYS A 7 -19.34 -2.24 -29.16
CA LYS A 7 -20.23 -1.15 -29.59
C LYS A 7 -21.43 -1.03 -28.64
N PRO A 8 -21.97 0.19 -28.42
CA PRO A 8 -23.20 0.36 -27.64
C PRO A 8 -24.35 -0.47 -28.22
N GLY A 9 -24.92 -1.38 -27.42
CA GLY A 9 -25.98 -2.30 -27.82
C GLY A 9 -25.58 -3.78 -27.97
N GLU A 10 -24.29 -4.10 -27.83
CA GLU A 10 -23.84 -5.50 -27.84
C GLU A 10 -24.15 -6.23 -26.52
N THR A 11 -24.76 -7.40 -26.61
CA THR A 11 -25.15 -8.22 -25.45
C THR A 11 -23.95 -8.99 -24.92
N ILE A 12 -23.64 -8.82 -23.63
CA ILE A 12 -22.61 -9.57 -22.90
C ILE A 12 -23.12 -11.00 -22.64
N VAL A 13 -22.43 -12.01 -23.16
CA VAL A 13 -22.73 -13.44 -22.88
C VAL A 13 -21.64 -14.05 -21.99
N GLY A 14 -22.08 -14.83 -20.99
CA GLY A 14 -21.29 -15.30 -19.85
C GLY A 14 -20.19 -16.33 -20.12
N TYR A 15 -19.52 -16.69 -19.01
CA TYR A 15 -18.32 -17.52 -18.92
C TYR A 15 -18.45 -18.93 -19.55
N ARG A 16 -17.35 -19.40 -20.16
CA ARG A 16 -17.23 -20.69 -20.89
C ARG A 16 -16.67 -21.79 -19.96
N HIS A 17 -17.41 -22.88 -19.74
CA HIS A 17 -16.90 -24.12 -19.11
C HIS A 17 -16.37 -25.11 -20.18
N ALA A 18 -15.40 -25.96 -19.81
CA ALA A 18 -14.73 -26.95 -20.67
C ALA A 18 -15.60 -28.15 -21.14
N GLY A 19 -16.93 -28.00 -21.15
CA GLY A 19 -17.88 -29.05 -21.57
C GLY A 19 -19.27 -28.54 -21.98
N GLY A 20 -19.46 -27.22 -22.12
CA GLY A 20 -20.76 -26.61 -22.37
C GLY A 20 -20.75 -25.56 -23.48
N GLY A 21 -20.95 -26.01 -24.72
CA GLY A 21 -21.74 -25.33 -25.75
C GLY A 21 -21.37 -23.91 -26.20
N GLY A 22 -20.21 -23.71 -26.82
CA GLY A 22 -19.91 -22.51 -27.62
C GLY A 22 -20.62 -22.42 -28.99
N LYS A 23 -21.66 -23.24 -29.25
CA LYS A 23 -22.41 -23.28 -30.53
C LYS A 23 -23.93 -23.54 -30.39
N SER A 24 -24.51 -23.61 -29.18
CA SER A 24 -25.82 -24.26 -28.98
C SER A 24 -27.00 -23.38 -28.54
N HIS A 25 -26.88 -22.05 -28.46
CA HIS A 25 -27.97 -21.14 -28.00
C HIS A 25 -28.46 -21.35 -26.54
N TRP A 26 -27.73 -22.07 -25.68
CA TRP A 26 -28.13 -22.35 -24.28
C TRP A 26 -27.35 -21.51 -23.26
N TYR A 27 -28.05 -20.84 -22.34
CA TYR A 27 -27.51 -20.02 -21.24
C TYR A 27 -27.38 -20.85 -19.95
N HIS A 28 -26.25 -20.77 -19.24
CA HIS A 28 -26.14 -21.34 -17.89
C HIS A 28 -26.49 -20.27 -16.87
N SER A 29 -27.50 -20.54 -16.03
CA SER A 29 -27.81 -19.67 -14.89
C SER A 29 -26.70 -19.75 -13.85
N TYR A 30 -26.61 -18.73 -13.01
CA TYR A 30 -25.68 -18.70 -11.88
C TYR A 30 -26.43 -18.34 -10.61
N VAL A 31 -26.11 -19.01 -9.49
CA VAL A 31 -26.49 -18.49 -8.17
C VAL A 31 -25.57 -17.32 -7.88
N ARG A 32 -26.19 -16.18 -7.59
CA ARG A 32 -25.47 -14.99 -7.15
C ARG A 32 -25.36 -15.06 -5.64
N ARG A 33 -24.15 -15.30 -5.16
CA ARG A 33 -23.82 -15.09 -3.75
C ARG A 33 -22.89 -13.88 -3.68
N PHE A 34 -23.40 -12.79 -3.12
CA PHE A 34 -22.55 -11.66 -2.75
C PHE A 34 -21.88 -12.06 -1.45
N ASP A 35 -20.62 -12.49 -1.55
CA ASP A 35 -19.83 -12.73 -0.35
C ASP A 35 -19.35 -11.37 0.23
N ARG A 36 -19.25 -10.31 -0.60
CA ARG A 36 -18.89 -8.89 -0.26
C ARG A 36 -19.39 -7.88 -1.34
N LEU A 37 -19.31 -6.56 -1.08
CA LEU A 37 -19.79 -5.45 -1.94
C LEU A 37 -19.13 -5.37 -3.33
N LEU A 38 -17.94 -5.95 -3.53
CA LEU A 38 -17.21 -5.92 -4.81
C LEU A 38 -16.73 -7.29 -5.32
N SER A 39 -16.90 -8.39 -4.57
CA SER A 39 -16.49 -9.72 -5.05
C SER A 39 -17.68 -10.60 -5.39
N PHE A 40 -17.81 -10.86 -6.69
CA PHE A 40 -18.80 -11.75 -7.30
C PHE A 40 -18.25 -13.18 -7.33
N ARG A 41 -18.93 -14.14 -6.67
CA ARG A 41 -18.69 -15.57 -6.88
C ARG A 41 -19.87 -16.18 -7.64
N PRO A 42 -19.80 -16.28 -8.98
CA PRO A 42 -20.79 -17.02 -9.74
C PRO A 42 -20.58 -18.51 -9.48
N ARG A 43 -21.60 -19.19 -8.95
CA ARG A 43 -21.66 -20.66 -9.02
C ARG A 43 -22.54 -21.07 -10.20
N PRO A 44 -22.03 -21.82 -11.20
CA PRO A 44 -22.84 -22.29 -12.31
C PRO A 44 -24.00 -23.15 -11.82
N ALA A 45 -25.17 -22.99 -12.44
CA ALA A 45 -26.31 -23.86 -12.20
C ALA A 45 -26.03 -25.27 -12.71
N PRO A 46 -26.61 -26.31 -12.07
CA PRO A 46 -26.56 -27.68 -12.57
C PRO A 46 -27.41 -27.89 -13.84
N PHE A 47 -27.95 -26.82 -14.43
CA PHE A 47 -28.74 -26.84 -15.66
C PHE A 47 -28.39 -25.66 -16.56
N ALA A 48 -28.63 -25.82 -17.86
CA ALA A 48 -28.67 -24.75 -18.83
C ALA A 48 -30.14 -24.49 -19.22
N LEU A 49 -30.43 -23.28 -19.69
CA LEU A 49 -31.75 -22.91 -20.21
C LEU A 49 -31.62 -22.25 -21.57
N ARG A 50 -32.62 -22.39 -22.42
CA ARG A 50 -32.77 -21.64 -23.66
C ARG A 50 -34.16 -21.01 -23.66
N VAL A 51 -34.19 -19.75 -24.05
CA VAL A 51 -35.41 -19.00 -24.33
C VAL A 51 -35.26 -18.50 -25.75
N ASP A 52 -36.30 -18.68 -26.57
CA ASP A 52 -36.26 -18.23 -27.95
C ASP A 52 -36.43 -16.70 -27.97
N ALA A 53 -35.47 -16.00 -28.59
CA ALA A 53 -35.45 -14.54 -28.72
C ALA A 53 -35.79 -14.12 -30.15
N PRO A 54 -36.45 -12.96 -30.37
CA PRO A 54 -36.81 -11.95 -29.37
C PRO A 54 -38.04 -12.36 -28.52
N LEU A 55 -37.96 -12.09 -27.21
CA LEU A 55 -39.08 -12.27 -26.30
C LEU A 55 -39.94 -10.99 -26.29
N ASP A 56 -40.96 -10.93 -27.13
CA ASP A 56 -41.85 -9.77 -27.28
C ASP A 56 -43.21 -10.03 -26.60
N LEU A 57 -43.21 -10.07 -25.25
CA LEU A 57 -44.43 -10.30 -24.46
C LEU A 57 -45.32 -9.06 -24.48
N LYS A 58 -46.51 -9.12 -25.10
CA LYS A 58 -47.44 -8.00 -25.32
C LYS A 58 -48.42 -7.81 -24.15
N ARG A 59 -49.17 -6.70 -24.12
CA ARG A 59 -50.32 -6.57 -23.19
C ARG A 59 -51.33 -7.70 -23.47
N GLY A 60 -51.91 -8.27 -22.42
CA GLY A 60 -52.86 -9.40 -22.51
C GLY A 60 -52.20 -10.77 -22.32
N ALA A 61 -52.76 -11.80 -22.96
CA ALA A 61 -52.34 -13.19 -22.82
C ALA A 61 -51.05 -13.49 -23.61
N ASN A 62 -50.06 -14.05 -22.92
CA ASN A 62 -48.78 -14.47 -23.50
C ASN A 62 -48.40 -15.88 -23.04
N GLU A 63 -47.44 -16.48 -23.73
CA GLU A 63 -46.80 -17.71 -23.31
C GLU A 63 -45.28 -17.53 -23.24
N LEU A 64 -44.67 -17.89 -22.11
CA LEU A 64 -43.23 -17.96 -21.93
C LEU A 64 -42.79 -19.43 -21.98
N ALA A 65 -42.14 -19.83 -23.08
CA ALA A 65 -41.51 -21.14 -23.20
C ALA A 65 -40.04 -21.09 -22.78
N VAL A 66 -39.65 -21.97 -21.86
CA VAL A 66 -38.26 -22.11 -21.39
C VAL A 66 -37.83 -23.55 -21.55
N ALA A 67 -36.89 -23.78 -22.44
CA ALA A 67 -36.24 -25.08 -22.56
C ALA A 67 -35.13 -25.18 -21.50
N LEU A 68 -35.00 -26.34 -20.85
CA LEU A 68 -34.08 -26.62 -19.75
C LEU A 68 -33.30 -27.90 -20.06
N ARG A 69 -31.98 -27.85 -19.92
CA ARG A 69 -31.07 -28.98 -20.15
C ARG A 69 -30.30 -29.27 -18.87
N ASN A 70 -30.27 -30.53 -18.45
CA ASN A 70 -29.41 -30.97 -17.35
C ASN A 70 -27.94 -30.85 -17.75
N ALA A 71 -27.14 -30.13 -16.96
CA ALA A 71 -25.70 -29.97 -17.19
C ALA A 71 -24.86 -30.96 -16.36
N THR A 72 -25.52 -31.85 -15.62
CA THR A 72 -24.90 -32.88 -14.79
C THR A 72 -25.15 -34.29 -15.33
N ASP A 73 -24.34 -35.22 -14.85
CA ASP A 73 -24.41 -36.66 -15.10
C ASP A 73 -25.42 -37.38 -14.18
N LYS A 74 -26.11 -36.66 -13.30
CA LYS A 74 -27.14 -37.18 -12.37
C LYS A 74 -28.53 -36.61 -12.70
N PRO A 75 -29.63 -37.32 -12.38
CA PRO A 75 -30.97 -36.75 -12.53
C PRO A 75 -31.12 -35.48 -11.69
N LEU A 76 -31.80 -34.47 -12.25
CA LEU A 76 -31.96 -33.17 -11.62
C LEU A 76 -33.44 -32.77 -11.61
N VAL A 77 -33.96 -32.42 -10.44
CA VAL A 77 -35.33 -31.90 -10.29
C VAL A 77 -35.25 -30.40 -10.03
N LEU A 78 -35.94 -29.61 -10.85
CA LEU A 78 -36.01 -28.16 -10.73
C LEU A 78 -37.39 -27.71 -10.28
N GLN A 79 -37.46 -26.89 -9.23
CA GLN A 79 -38.68 -26.17 -8.86
C GLN A 79 -38.68 -24.80 -9.55
N LEU A 80 -39.53 -24.64 -10.55
CA LEU A 80 -39.67 -23.39 -11.28
C LEU A 80 -40.82 -22.57 -10.67
N SER A 81 -40.58 -21.28 -10.45
CA SER A 81 -41.57 -20.31 -9.99
C SER A 81 -41.42 -19.03 -10.80
N LEU A 82 -42.43 -18.70 -11.58
CA LEU A 82 -42.53 -17.45 -12.31
C LEU A 82 -43.31 -16.43 -11.47
N ARG A 83 -42.73 -15.25 -11.24
CA ARG A 83 -43.35 -14.14 -10.51
C ARG A 83 -43.37 -12.89 -11.39
N PHE A 84 -44.39 -12.06 -11.23
CA PHE A 84 -44.51 -10.76 -11.89
C PHE A 84 -44.40 -9.64 -10.86
N LEU A 85 -43.58 -8.65 -11.16
CA LEU A 85 -43.38 -7.44 -10.37
C LEU A 85 -43.69 -6.23 -11.25
N SER A 86 -44.56 -5.33 -10.81
CA SER A 86 -44.80 -4.04 -11.46
C SER A 86 -44.78 -2.90 -10.45
N PRO A 87 -44.49 -1.66 -10.87
CA PRO A 87 -44.59 -0.49 -10.01
C PRO A 87 -45.99 -0.40 -9.38
N GLY A 88 -46.07 -0.34 -8.04
CA GLY A 88 -47.33 -0.20 -7.32
C GLY A 88 -48.12 -1.49 -7.03
N VAL A 89 -47.69 -2.66 -7.52
CA VAL A 89 -48.34 -3.96 -7.23
C VAL A 89 -47.43 -4.85 -6.39
N LYS A 90 -47.97 -5.51 -5.36
CA LYS A 90 -47.25 -6.54 -4.59
C LYS A 90 -46.89 -7.72 -5.50
N VAL A 91 -45.69 -8.29 -5.33
CA VAL A 91 -45.19 -9.44 -6.11
C VAL A 91 -46.27 -10.50 -6.28
N ARG A 92 -46.69 -10.76 -7.52
CA ARG A 92 -47.70 -11.78 -7.84
C ARG A 92 -47.02 -13.03 -8.38
N GLN A 93 -47.30 -14.18 -7.78
CA GLN A 93 -46.90 -15.47 -8.36
C GLN A 93 -47.75 -15.73 -9.60
N VAL A 94 -47.09 -15.93 -10.74
CA VAL A 94 -47.74 -16.22 -12.04
C VAL A 94 -48.00 -17.71 -12.15
N ALA A 95 -46.98 -18.53 -11.87
CA ALA A 95 -47.08 -19.98 -11.92
C ALA A 95 -45.90 -20.62 -11.18
N ALA A 96 -46.09 -21.84 -10.67
CA ALA A 96 -45.00 -22.68 -10.20
C ALA A 96 -45.18 -24.10 -10.74
N ARG A 97 -44.07 -24.81 -10.99
CA ARG A 97 -44.07 -26.19 -11.45
C ARG A 97 -42.74 -26.87 -11.19
N GLU A 98 -42.80 -28.18 -11.01
CA GLU A 98 -41.62 -29.03 -10.94
C GLU A 98 -41.26 -29.55 -12.34
N VAL A 99 -39.96 -29.62 -12.66
CA VAL A 99 -39.45 -30.19 -13.91
C VAL A 99 -38.33 -31.17 -13.58
N ALA A 100 -38.57 -32.46 -13.82
CA ALA A 100 -37.55 -33.50 -13.73
C ALA A 100 -36.76 -33.60 -15.04
N LEU A 101 -35.45 -33.42 -14.96
CA LEU A 101 -34.50 -33.51 -16.06
C LEU A 101 -33.65 -34.78 -15.94
N PRO A 102 -33.68 -35.69 -16.93
CA PRO A 102 -32.77 -36.83 -16.95
C PRO A 102 -31.30 -36.37 -17.12
N PRO A 103 -30.30 -37.19 -16.73
CA PRO A 103 -28.88 -36.88 -16.92
C PRO A 103 -28.58 -36.39 -18.33
N THR A 104 -27.93 -35.24 -18.48
CA THR A 104 -27.61 -34.57 -19.76
C THR A 104 -28.80 -34.23 -20.70
N GLY A 105 -30.04 -34.55 -20.32
CA GLY A 105 -31.23 -34.44 -21.18
C GLY A 105 -31.97 -33.10 -21.04
N THR A 106 -32.96 -32.91 -21.92
CA THR A 106 -33.68 -31.64 -22.07
C THR A 106 -35.20 -31.80 -21.83
N ARG A 107 -35.83 -30.80 -21.22
CA ARG A 107 -37.29 -30.63 -21.10
C ARG A 107 -37.67 -29.18 -21.36
N GLU A 108 -38.92 -28.95 -21.76
CA GLU A 108 -39.46 -27.60 -21.93
C GLU A 108 -40.55 -27.32 -20.89
N ALA A 109 -40.59 -26.08 -20.41
CA ALA A 109 -41.59 -25.58 -19.49
C ALA A 109 -42.26 -24.33 -20.08
N ARG A 110 -43.59 -24.38 -20.27
CA ARG A 110 -44.40 -23.28 -20.83
C ARG A 110 -45.29 -22.62 -19.78
N PHE A 111 -45.13 -21.32 -19.56
CA PHE A 111 -45.91 -20.56 -18.59
C PHE A 111 -46.89 -19.63 -19.30
N ALA A 112 -48.18 -19.72 -18.97
CA ALA A 112 -49.15 -18.70 -19.36
C ALA A 112 -48.89 -17.44 -18.54
N VAL A 113 -48.82 -16.29 -19.21
CA VAL A 113 -48.50 -14.99 -18.61
C VAL A 113 -49.54 -13.97 -19.03
N GLU A 114 -50.35 -13.53 -18.08
CA GLU A 114 -51.34 -12.47 -18.28
C GLU A 114 -50.79 -11.12 -17.82
N LEU A 115 -50.59 -10.20 -18.77
CA LEU A 115 -50.06 -8.85 -18.53
C LEU A 115 -51.20 -7.82 -18.61
N ALA A 116 -51.88 -7.58 -17.49
CA ALA A 116 -53.05 -6.72 -17.40
C ALA A 116 -52.76 -5.27 -16.94
N SER A 117 -51.63 -5.03 -16.28
CA SER A 117 -51.30 -3.73 -15.66
C SER A 117 -50.47 -2.82 -16.58
N GLU A 118 -50.81 -1.54 -16.59
CA GLU A 118 -50.07 -0.50 -17.32
C GLU A 118 -48.70 -0.24 -16.67
N GLY A 119 -47.69 0.10 -17.49
CA GLY A 119 -46.40 0.61 -16.99
C GLY A 119 -45.20 -0.31 -17.00
N GLY A 120 -45.32 -1.47 -17.67
CA GLY A 120 -44.25 -2.45 -17.73
C GLY A 120 -43.95 -3.10 -16.38
N GLY A 121 -43.29 -4.25 -16.44
CA GLY A 121 -42.99 -5.05 -15.27
C GLY A 121 -41.84 -6.00 -15.52
N LEU A 122 -41.48 -6.71 -14.46
CA LEU A 122 -40.40 -7.69 -14.43
C LEU A 122 -41.00 -9.05 -14.15
N LEU A 123 -40.89 -9.96 -15.11
CA LEU A 123 -41.10 -11.38 -14.85
C LEU A 123 -39.80 -11.95 -14.30
N ILE A 124 -39.85 -12.57 -13.13
CA ILE A 124 -38.72 -13.28 -12.54
C ILE A 124 -39.05 -14.77 -12.55
N LEU A 125 -38.36 -15.53 -13.40
CA LEU A 125 -38.33 -16.97 -13.29
C LEU A 125 -37.29 -17.36 -12.25
N THR A 126 -37.74 -17.94 -11.15
CA THR A 126 -36.87 -18.60 -10.17
C THR A 126 -36.86 -20.09 -10.47
N ALA A 127 -35.68 -20.68 -10.66
CA ALA A 127 -35.48 -22.12 -10.72
C ALA A 127 -34.71 -22.54 -9.48
N ALA A 128 -35.25 -23.40 -8.63
CA ALA A 128 -34.55 -23.93 -7.48
C ALA A 128 -34.09 -25.37 -7.73
N ALA A 129 -32.85 -25.67 -7.37
CA ALA A 129 -32.23 -26.98 -7.49
C ALA A 129 -31.61 -27.33 -6.12
N GLY A 130 -32.23 -28.25 -5.38
CA GLY A 130 -31.88 -28.49 -3.98
C GLY A 130 -32.13 -27.23 -3.12
N GLY A 131 -31.14 -26.84 -2.30
CA GLY A 131 -31.21 -25.64 -1.44
C GLY A 131 -30.84 -24.32 -2.12
N GLU A 132 -30.49 -24.34 -3.40
CA GLU A 132 -30.07 -23.14 -4.14
C GLU A 132 -31.16 -22.65 -5.11
N SER A 133 -31.29 -21.33 -5.27
CA SER A 133 -32.27 -20.69 -6.16
C SER A 133 -31.58 -19.79 -7.19
N TYR A 134 -31.95 -19.95 -8.45
CA TYR A 134 -31.41 -19.26 -9.62
C TYR A 134 -32.49 -18.36 -10.24
N TRP A 135 -32.15 -17.11 -10.53
CA TRP A 135 -33.16 -16.09 -10.88
C TRP A 135 -32.89 -15.56 -12.28
N LEU A 136 -33.91 -15.59 -13.14
CA LEU A 136 -33.86 -15.06 -14.50
C LEU A 136 -34.91 -13.95 -14.67
N PRO A 137 -34.50 -12.68 -14.75
CA PRO A 137 -35.40 -11.59 -15.06
C PRO A 137 -35.68 -11.50 -16.56
N PHE A 138 -36.95 -11.31 -16.93
CA PHE A 138 -37.42 -10.95 -18.27
C PHE A 138 -38.16 -9.62 -18.17
N PHE A 139 -37.75 -8.64 -18.99
CA PHE A 139 -38.51 -7.40 -19.13
C PHE A 139 -39.81 -7.72 -19.89
N THR A 140 -40.95 -7.32 -19.33
CA THR A 140 -42.21 -7.33 -20.07
C THR A 140 -42.31 -6.08 -20.93
N HIS A 141 -43.20 -6.08 -21.94
CA HIS A 141 -43.47 -4.88 -22.73
C HIS A 141 -43.69 -3.66 -21.83
N VAL A 142 -42.87 -2.64 -22.04
CA VAL A 142 -43.02 -1.33 -21.42
C VAL A 142 -43.91 -0.53 -22.34
N GLU A 143 -45.17 -0.37 -21.94
CA GLU A 143 -46.04 0.60 -22.60
C GLU A 143 -45.42 1.99 -22.47
N LYS A 144 -45.55 2.82 -23.52
CA LYS A 144 -45.40 4.27 -23.37
C LYS A 144 -46.44 4.74 -22.34
N LEU A 145 -46.02 4.93 -21.10
CA LEU A 145 -46.83 5.62 -20.09
C LEU A 145 -46.87 7.10 -20.45
N GLY A 146 -47.85 7.47 -21.26
CA GLY A 146 -48.07 8.82 -21.77
C GLY A 146 -48.62 8.74 -23.18
N GLY A 147 -49.95 8.86 -23.30
CA GLY A 147 -50.67 8.72 -24.57
C GLY A 147 -50.11 9.63 -25.65
N ASP A 148 -49.98 9.10 -26.87
CA ASP A 148 -49.75 9.72 -28.20
C ASP A 148 -48.87 10.97 -28.34
N ALA A 149 -48.23 11.45 -27.28
CA ALA A 149 -47.32 12.58 -27.33
C ALA A 149 -45.95 12.07 -27.77
N PRO A 150 -45.32 12.70 -28.78
CA PRO A 150 -43.93 12.44 -29.09
C PRO A 150 -43.07 12.71 -27.83
N PRO A 151 -41.89 12.07 -27.68
CA PRO A 151 -40.95 12.47 -26.64
C PRO A 151 -40.76 13.99 -26.74
N LEU A 152 -40.92 14.68 -25.61
CA LEU A 152 -40.68 16.12 -25.56
C LEU A 152 -39.31 16.37 -26.19
N ALA A 153 -39.28 17.23 -27.22
CA ALA A 153 -38.08 17.54 -27.96
C ALA A 153 -37.96 19.06 -28.07
N GLY A 154 -36.74 19.58 -28.14
CA GLY A 154 -36.50 21.01 -28.19
C GLY A 154 -37.06 21.76 -26.98
N ALA A 155 -37.93 22.73 -27.22
CA ALA A 155 -38.43 23.66 -26.20
C ALA A 155 -39.31 22.99 -25.13
N GLU A 156 -40.10 21.99 -25.48
CA GLU A 156 -41.02 21.35 -24.53
C GLU A 156 -40.28 20.50 -23.50
N TRP A 157 -39.20 19.81 -23.92
CA TRP A 157 -38.33 19.07 -23.02
C TRP A 157 -37.63 20.02 -22.07
N ARG A 158 -37.10 21.12 -22.62
CA ARG A 158 -36.44 22.15 -21.82
C ARG A 158 -37.39 22.73 -20.77
N ALA A 159 -38.61 23.07 -21.13
CA ALA A 159 -39.61 23.57 -20.20
C ALA A 159 -39.96 22.54 -19.10
N ALA A 160 -40.09 21.26 -19.46
CA ALA A 160 -40.32 20.19 -18.47
C ALA A 160 -39.11 19.99 -17.53
N PHE A 161 -37.89 20.02 -18.08
CA PHE A 161 -36.64 19.94 -17.33
C PHE A 161 -36.46 21.13 -16.37
N GLU A 162 -36.74 22.35 -16.84
CA GLU A 162 -36.70 23.57 -16.02
C GLU A 162 -37.73 23.52 -14.89
N ARG A 163 -38.97 23.10 -15.17
CA ARG A 163 -40.01 22.91 -14.13
C ARG A 163 -39.61 21.84 -13.11
N ALA A 164 -39.10 20.69 -13.56
CA ALA A 164 -38.65 19.63 -12.66
C ALA A 164 -37.46 20.09 -11.79
N SER A 165 -36.51 20.83 -12.38
CA SER A 165 -35.37 21.40 -11.67
C SER A 165 -35.82 22.42 -10.62
N ALA A 166 -36.77 23.30 -10.94
CA ALA A 166 -37.31 24.26 -10.00
C ALA A 166 -38.02 23.60 -8.81
N LEU A 167 -38.78 22.52 -9.05
CA LEU A 167 -39.43 21.75 -7.98
C LEU A 167 -38.41 21.03 -7.08
N ARG A 168 -37.36 20.44 -7.67
CA ARG A 168 -36.24 19.85 -6.94
C ARG A 168 -35.57 20.90 -6.05
N ASP A 169 -35.24 22.06 -6.62
CA ASP A 169 -34.56 23.14 -5.90
C ASP A 169 -35.42 23.67 -4.77
N GLN A 170 -36.72 23.89 -5.01
CA GLN A 170 -37.66 24.29 -3.96
C GLN A 170 -37.71 23.26 -2.82
N ARG A 171 -37.71 21.96 -3.12
CA ARG A 171 -37.72 20.90 -2.10
C ARG A 171 -36.43 20.90 -1.29
N LEU A 172 -35.27 20.98 -1.94
CA LEU A 172 -33.97 20.95 -1.25
C LEU A 172 -33.75 22.21 -0.42
N LEU A 173 -34.07 23.39 -0.93
CA LEU A 173 -33.94 24.64 -0.19
C LEU A 173 -34.87 24.68 1.03
N ARG A 174 -36.04 24.04 0.99
CA ARG A 174 -36.91 23.87 2.18
C ARG A 174 -36.32 22.99 3.27
N SER A 175 -35.30 22.17 2.97
CA SER A 175 -34.61 21.37 3.99
C SER A 175 -33.64 22.19 4.85
N ILE A 176 -33.37 23.44 4.46
CA ILE A 176 -32.52 24.37 5.19
C ILE A 176 -33.33 24.97 6.34
N ALA A 177 -33.02 24.52 7.56
CA ALA A 177 -33.69 24.95 8.79
C ALA A 177 -32.99 26.14 9.48
N PHE A 178 -32.24 26.94 8.74
CA PHE A 178 -31.48 28.08 9.23
C PHE A 178 -31.47 29.23 8.24
N ASP A 179 -31.37 30.47 8.73
CA ASP A 179 -31.47 31.65 7.86
C ASP A 179 -30.12 32.04 7.24
N THR A 180 -29.02 31.90 7.95
CA THR A 180 -27.71 32.42 7.51
C THR A 180 -26.68 31.31 7.32
N LEU A 181 -25.90 31.40 6.24
CA LEU A 181 -24.78 30.50 5.92
C LEU A 181 -23.46 31.28 5.93
N LEU A 182 -22.46 30.82 6.67
CA LEU A 182 -21.07 31.26 6.55
C LEU A 182 -20.35 30.47 5.46
N PHE A 183 -19.42 31.10 4.75
CA PHE A 183 -18.60 30.44 3.74
C PHE A 183 -17.32 31.22 3.44
N VAL A 184 -16.40 30.58 2.72
CA VAL A 184 -15.16 31.19 2.26
C VAL A 184 -15.23 31.44 0.76
N LYS A 185 -14.81 32.63 0.31
CA LYS A 185 -14.36 32.82 -1.07
C LYS A 185 -12.86 32.61 -1.09
N ARG A 186 -12.35 31.72 -1.95
CA ARG A 186 -10.92 31.39 -2.04
C ARG A 186 -10.62 30.72 -3.39
N LYS A 187 -9.43 30.94 -3.95
CA LYS A 187 -8.96 30.19 -5.13
C LYS A 187 -8.64 28.73 -4.76
N PRO A 188 -8.99 27.74 -5.61
CA PRO A 188 -8.71 26.32 -5.31
C PRO A 188 -7.23 26.08 -5.01
N TYR A 189 -6.97 25.16 -4.09
CA TYR A 189 -5.62 24.74 -3.71
C TYR A 189 -4.84 24.22 -4.93
N ASP A 190 -3.55 24.50 -4.98
CA ASP A 190 -2.64 23.98 -5.99
C ASP A 190 -1.80 22.87 -5.36
N SER A 191 -2.26 21.62 -5.47
CA SER A 191 -1.75 20.50 -4.69
C SER A 191 -1.92 19.16 -5.41
N GLU A 192 -0.89 18.32 -5.29
CA GLU A 192 -0.92 16.90 -5.68
C GLU A 192 -1.39 16.01 -4.52
N GLN A 193 -1.05 16.38 -3.27
CA GLN A 193 -1.44 15.68 -2.04
C GLN A 193 -2.08 16.68 -1.05
N PRO A 194 -3.40 16.88 -1.09
CA PRO A 194 -4.05 18.07 -0.55
C PRO A 194 -4.25 18.04 0.97
N PHE A 195 -4.05 16.87 1.58
CA PHE A 195 -3.92 16.69 3.03
C PHE A 195 -2.50 16.97 3.55
N MET A 196 -1.58 17.38 2.67
CA MET A 196 -0.24 17.86 2.99
C MET A 196 -0.04 19.28 2.50
N ASP A 197 -0.10 19.47 1.18
CA ASP A 197 0.34 20.72 0.55
C ASP A 197 -0.56 21.89 0.96
N ALA A 198 -1.80 21.62 1.36
CA ALA A 198 -2.69 22.64 1.87
C ALA A 198 -2.16 23.26 3.17
N HIS A 199 -1.50 22.50 4.06
CA HIS A 199 -0.96 23.01 5.33
C HIS A 199 0.23 23.96 5.16
N HIS A 200 0.76 24.06 3.95
CA HIS A 200 1.84 24.97 3.60
C HIS A 200 1.29 26.17 2.81
N CYS A 201 1.90 27.33 3.00
CA CYS A 201 1.48 28.58 2.39
C CYS A 201 1.82 28.63 0.88
N HIS A 202 1.56 27.58 0.09
CA HIS A 202 1.87 27.52 -1.35
C HIS A 202 0.72 27.99 -2.26
N ASN A 203 -0.43 28.36 -1.69
CA ASN A 203 -1.65 28.56 -2.46
C ASN A 203 -1.83 30.00 -2.97
N ARG A 204 -2.68 30.17 -4.00
CA ARG A 204 -2.93 31.48 -4.59
C ARG A 204 -3.77 32.35 -3.64
N PRO A 205 -3.36 33.61 -3.37
CA PRO A 205 -4.09 34.49 -2.46
C PRO A 205 -5.43 34.98 -3.08
N GLY A 206 -6.33 35.41 -2.21
CA GLY A 206 -7.57 36.10 -2.56
C GLY A 206 -8.80 35.57 -1.87
N GLY A 207 -9.80 36.46 -1.72
CA GLY A 207 -11.11 36.16 -1.17
C GLY A 207 -11.28 36.64 0.27
N GLY A 208 -12.01 35.87 1.09
CA GLY A 208 -12.44 36.28 2.43
C GLY A 208 -13.53 35.39 3.00
N ILE A 209 -13.99 35.73 4.20
CA ILE A 209 -15.09 35.05 4.91
C ILE A 209 -16.35 35.88 4.76
N TYR A 210 -17.43 35.24 4.33
CA TYR A 210 -18.70 35.89 4.02
C TYR A 210 -19.87 35.17 4.68
N ARG A 211 -20.99 35.89 4.82
CA ARG A 211 -22.29 35.33 5.18
C ARG A 211 -23.31 35.57 4.06
N LEU A 212 -24.17 34.59 3.82
CA LEU A 212 -25.32 34.63 2.91
C LEU A 212 -26.61 34.57 3.73
N SER A 213 -27.46 35.58 3.63
CA SER A 213 -28.77 35.63 4.32
C SER A 213 -29.86 36.24 3.42
N PRO A 214 -31.03 35.59 3.26
CA PRO A 214 -31.30 34.19 3.65
C PRO A 214 -30.42 33.20 2.88
N ALA A 215 -30.21 31.98 3.38
CA ALA A 215 -29.37 30.93 2.80
C ALA A 215 -30.01 30.30 1.54
N ARG A 216 -30.10 31.07 0.47
CA ARG A 216 -30.71 30.74 -0.82
C ARG A 216 -30.12 31.62 -1.94
N PRO A 217 -30.33 31.30 -3.23
CA PRO A 217 -29.70 32.02 -4.36
C PRO A 217 -29.88 33.54 -4.41
N ASP A 218 -31.00 34.06 -3.93
CA ASP A 218 -31.32 35.49 -3.86
C ASP A 218 -30.89 36.15 -2.54
N GLY A 219 -30.17 35.41 -1.68
CA GLY A 219 -29.64 35.91 -0.42
C GLY A 219 -28.60 37.00 -0.61
N LYS A 220 -28.54 37.93 0.36
CA LYS A 220 -27.53 38.97 0.39
C LYS A 220 -26.22 38.41 0.95
N VAL A 221 -25.14 38.57 0.19
CA VAL A 221 -23.77 38.29 0.66
C VAL A 221 -23.21 39.50 1.37
N THR A 222 -22.69 39.31 2.58
CA THR A 222 -22.04 40.35 3.40
C THR A 222 -20.69 39.84 3.88
N PRO A 223 -19.60 40.63 3.80
CA PRO A 223 -18.31 40.24 4.37
C PRO A 223 -18.40 40.12 5.90
N VAL A 224 -17.70 39.11 6.43
CA VAL A 224 -17.41 38.96 7.86
C VAL A 224 -15.95 39.32 8.12
N VAL A 225 -15.03 38.78 7.32
CA VAL A 225 -13.61 39.16 7.32
C VAL A 225 -13.05 39.10 5.90
N ASP A 226 -12.69 40.25 5.35
CA ASP A 226 -11.92 40.40 4.10
C ASP A 226 -10.80 41.47 4.25
N SER A 227 -10.55 41.90 5.49
CA SER A 227 -9.69 43.03 5.84
C SER A 227 -8.23 42.66 6.11
N LEU A 228 -7.85 41.37 6.15
CA LEU A 228 -6.47 40.93 6.44
C LEU A 228 -5.51 41.08 5.24
N GLY A 229 -6.00 41.53 4.08
CA GLY A 229 -5.19 41.79 2.88
C GLY A 229 -4.97 40.57 2.00
N GLU A 230 -3.90 40.59 1.21
CA GLU A 230 -3.55 39.49 0.31
C GLU A 230 -3.10 38.25 1.10
N GLY A 231 -3.86 37.17 0.97
CA GLY A 231 -3.62 35.91 1.64
C GLY A 231 -4.73 34.90 1.41
N ILE A 232 -4.72 33.83 2.19
CA ILE A 232 -5.62 32.69 2.06
C ILE A 232 -6.41 32.55 3.36
N TYR A 233 -7.72 32.74 3.27
CA TYR A 233 -8.67 32.45 4.37
C TYR A 233 -9.12 31.00 4.27
N ARG A 234 -9.18 30.28 5.39
CA ARG A 234 -9.59 28.87 5.39
C ARG A 234 -9.99 28.34 6.76
N ASP A 235 -10.54 27.14 6.75
CA ASP A 235 -10.82 26.29 7.89
C ASP A 235 -11.78 26.90 8.92
N LEU A 236 -12.98 27.27 8.47
CA LEU A 236 -14.00 27.86 9.35
C LEU A 236 -14.46 26.88 10.44
N CYS A 237 -14.40 27.31 11.70
CA CYS A 237 -14.98 26.58 12.83
C CYS A 237 -15.87 27.50 13.67
N LEU A 238 -17.19 27.33 13.54
CA LEU A 238 -18.18 28.06 14.33
C LEU A 238 -18.25 27.53 15.77
N HIS A 239 -18.22 28.45 16.74
CA HIS A 239 -18.43 28.13 18.14
C HIS A 239 -19.86 27.61 18.39
N TRP A 240 -20.07 26.79 19.42
CA TRP A 240 -21.34 26.12 19.68
C TRP A 240 -22.51 27.09 19.92
N ASP A 241 -22.23 28.28 20.45
CA ASP A 241 -23.25 29.34 20.66
C ASP A 241 -23.55 30.18 19.41
N ALA A 242 -22.84 29.94 18.29
CA ALA A 242 -22.95 30.66 17.03
C ALA A 242 -22.72 32.18 17.12
N THR A 243 -21.94 32.65 18.11
CA THR A 243 -21.61 34.07 18.27
C THR A 243 -20.25 34.45 17.68
N ARG A 244 -19.35 33.47 17.54
CA ARG A 244 -17.96 33.65 17.11
C ARG A 244 -17.44 32.44 16.36
N LEU A 245 -16.40 32.62 15.57
CA LEU A 245 -15.76 31.56 14.80
C LEU A 245 -14.23 31.66 14.83
N LEU A 246 -13.57 30.51 14.66
CA LEU A 246 -12.16 30.40 14.35
C LEU A 246 -11.96 30.24 12.84
N PHE A 247 -10.81 30.69 12.37
CA PHE A 247 -10.32 30.43 11.02
C PHE A 247 -8.80 30.51 11.00
N ALA A 248 -8.19 29.99 9.92
CA ALA A 248 -6.77 30.20 9.64
C ALA A 248 -6.60 31.19 8.49
N PHE A 249 -5.58 32.05 8.60
CA PHE A 249 -5.18 32.98 7.54
C PHE A 249 -3.66 32.95 7.36
N GLY A 250 -3.22 32.90 6.11
CA GLY A 250 -1.81 32.95 5.73
C GLY A 250 -1.58 33.98 4.62
N ASN A 251 -0.57 34.83 4.78
CA ASN A 251 -0.23 35.98 3.92
C ASN A 251 0.98 35.71 3.00
N GLY A 252 1.32 34.44 2.76
CA GLY A 252 2.55 34.03 2.09
C GLY A 252 2.34 33.12 0.91
N VAL A 253 3.30 33.17 -0.03
CA VAL A 253 3.53 32.13 -1.03
C VAL A 253 4.88 31.52 -0.69
N GLU A 254 4.91 30.59 0.26
CA GLU A 254 5.98 29.61 0.30
C GLU A 254 6.02 28.99 -1.12
N ARG A 255 7.18 28.72 -1.71
CA ARG A 255 7.25 27.97 -2.98
C ARG A 255 7.88 26.63 -2.66
N ALA A 256 7.44 25.56 -3.30
CA ALA A 256 8.12 24.27 -3.17
C ALA A 256 9.62 24.49 -3.45
N HIS A 257 10.48 24.06 -2.51
CA HIS A 257 11.94 24.23 -2.55
C HIS A 257 12.47 25.66 -2.38
N ALA A 258 11.65 26.64 -1.95
CA ALA A 258 12.13 27.95 -1.51
C ALA A 258 12.32 28.00 0.00
N PRO A 259 13.28 28.79 0.52
CA PRO A 259 13.46 28.96 1.96
C PRO A 259 12.22 29.59 2.60
N VAL A 260 11.85 29.11 3.81
CA VAL A 260 10.80 29.69 4.66
C VAL A 260 11.06 31.19 4.80
N VAL A 261 10.11 32.01 4.34
CA VAL A 261 10.19 33.46 4.48
C VAL A 261 9.61 33.86 5.84
N PRO A 262 10.38 34.50 6.74
CA PRO A 262 9.85 34.97 8.02
C PRO A 262 8.63 35.89 7.81
N GLY A 263 7.52 35.56 8.46
CA GLY A 263 6.26 36.32 8.37
C GLY A 263 5.27 35.84 7.30
N GLN A 264 5.56 34.71 6.64
CA GLN A 264 4.68 34.04 5.67
C GLN A 264 4.29 32.65 6.17
N SER A 265 3.27 32.58 7.04
CA SER A 265 2.78 31.33 7.64
C SER A 265 1.28 31.43 7.92
N TYR A 266 0.59 30.29 8.03
CA TYR A 266 -0.78 30.28 8.52
C TYR A 266 -0.82 30.55 10.04
N HIS A 267 -1.75 31.40 10.46
CA HIS A 267 -2.05 31.67 11.86
C HIS A 267 -3.53 31.53 12.16
N ILE A 268 -3.83 31.23 13.42
CA ILE A 268 -5.20 31.08 13.90
C ILE A 268 -5.74 32.43 14.34
N TYR A 269 -6.96 32.73 13.90
CA TYR A 269 -7.70 33.94 14.26
C TYR A 269 -9.06 33.57 14.83
N GLU A 270 -9.60 34.46 15.67
CA GLU A 270 -10.98 34.41 16.14
C GLU A 270 -11.68 35.74 15.81
N VAL A 271 -12.97 35.66 15.46
CA VAL A 271 -13.81 36.83 15.16
C VAL A 271 -15.26 36.57 15.54
N ASN A 272 -16.00 37.62 15.88
CA ASN A 272 -17.45 37.53 16.04
C ASN A 272 -18.13 37.36 14.67
N VAL A 273 -19.32 36.73 14.65
CA VAL A 273 -20.05 36.46 13.38
C VAL A 273 -20.58 37.72 12.69
N ASP A 274 -20.49 38.88 13.35
CA ASP A 274 -20.79 40.21 12.81
C ASP A 274 -19.55 40.93 12.24
N GLY A 275 -18.36 40.31 12.32
CA GLY A 275 -17.08 40.86 11.86
C GLY A 275 -16.32 41.67 12.91
N THR A 276 -16.88 41.88 14.10
CA THR A 276 -16.19 42.59 15.19
C THR A 276 -15.27 41.68 15.99
N GLY A 277 -14.39 42.25 16.82
CA GLY A 277 -13.56 41.47 17.76
C GLY A 277 -12.50 40.58 17.11
N LEU A 278 -12.12 40.85 15.86
CA LEU A 278 -11.05 40.11 15.17
C LEU A 278 -9.75 40.14 15.95
N ARG A 279 -9.21 38.97 16.28
CA ARG A 279 -7.92 38.82 16.99
C ARG A 279 -7.12 37.62 16.47
N GLN A 280 -5.81 37.79 16.39
CA GLN A 280 -4.85 36.71 16.12
C GLN A 280 -4.49 35.98 17.41
N LEU A 281 -4.44 34.65 17.36
CA LEU A 281 -4.19 33.79 18.53
C LEU A 281 -2.81 33.13 18.50
N THR A 282 -2.27 32.87 17.31
CA THR A 282 -0.97 32.21 17.16
C THR A 282 0.01 33.06 16.34
N PHE A 283 1.30 32.86 16.59
CA PHE A 283 2.39 33.68 16.06
C PHE A 283 3.63 32.82 15.79
N GLY A 284 4.58 33.36 15.02
CA GLY A 284 5.88 32.73 14.75
C GLY A 284 6.01 32.15 13.33
N PRO A 285 7.09 31.42 13.03
CA PRO A 285 7.42 30.98 11.67
C PRO A 285 6.84 29.60 11.35
N LYS A 286 5.63 29.29 11.85
CA LYS A 286 5.05 27.94 11.82
C LYS A 286 3.63 28.01 11.31
N ASN A 287 3.24 27.04 10.48
CA ASN A 287 1.92 26.99 9.88
C ASN A 287 0.92 26.37 10.87
N ASP A 288 -0.05 27.17 11.28
CA ASP A 288 -1.18 26.73 12.10
C ASP A 288 -2.46 26.77 11.26
N CYS A 289 -3.07 25.61 11.07
CA CYS A 289 -4.28 25.43 10.26
C CYS A 289 -5.35 24.67 11.03
N GLU A 290 -6.53 24.57 10.43
CA GLU A 290 -7.62 23.69 10.89
C GLU A 290 -7.99 23.86 12.37
N PRO A 291 -8.26 25.11 12.83
CA PRO A 291 -8.57 25.36 14.22
C PRO A 291 -9.95 24.81 14.59
N PHE A 292 -10.10 24.40 15.84
CA PHE A 292 -11.37 23.93 16.39
C PHE A 292 -11.48 24.21 17.89
N TYR A 293 -12.70 24.44 18.35
CA TYR A 293 -12.97 24.61 19.77
C TYR A 293 -12.95 23.27 20.51
N LEU A 294 -12.31 23.23 21.67
CA LEU A 294 -12.40 22.13 22.62
C LEU A 294 -13.52 22.40 23.65
N PRO A 295 -14.20 21.37 24.17
CA PRO A 295 -15.29 21.54 25.14
C PRO A 295 -14.86 22.17 26.47
N ASP A 296 -13.59 22.05 26.85
CA ASP A 296 -13.02 22.67 28.04
C ASP A 296 -12.66 24.15 27.86
N GLY A 297 -12.89 24.71 26.67
CA GLY A 297 -12.62 26.11 26.34
C GLY A 297 -11.30 26.34 25.63
N ARG A 298 -10.39 25.36 25.61
CA ARG A 298 -9.15 25.45 24.81
C ARG A 298 -9.45 25.47 23.32
N ILE A 299 -8.44 25.83 22.54
CA ILE A 299 -8.50 25.85 21.07
C ILE A 299 -7.47 24.83 20.56
N GLY A 300 -7.94 23.84 19.80
CA GLY A 300 -7.11 22.88 19.09
C GLY A 300 -6.82 23.34 17.67
N PHE A 301 -5.71 22.89 17.08
CA PHE A 301 -5.33 23.18 15.70
C PHE A 301 -4.26 22.20 15.21
N ILE A 302 -4.03 22.17 13.90
CA ILE A 302 -2.97 21.41 13.23
C ILE A 302 -1.75 22.31 13.00
N SER A 303 -0.55 21.81 13.30
CA SER A 303 0.67 22.61 13.22
C SER A 303 1.92 21.81 12.84
N ASP A 304 2.83 22.46 12.11
CA ASP A 304 4.17 21.95 11.75
C ASP A 304 5.24 22.19 12.85
N ARG A 305 4.80 22.62 14.04
CA ARG A 305 5.62 22.85 15.25
C ARG A 305 6.25 21.60 15.85
N SER A 306 5.87 20.40 15.42
CA SER A 306 6.52 19.15 15.84
C SER A 306 7.92 18.98 15.24
N GLU A 307 8.27 19.78 14.24
CA GLU A 307 9.59 19.86 13.60
C GLU A 307 10.12 18.51 13.10
N HIS A 308 9.22 17.69 12.58
CA HIS A 308 9.58 16.49 11.83
C HIS A 308 9.07 16.56 10.40
N TYR A 309 9.69 15.77 9.53
CA TYR A 309 9.43 15.75 8.10
C TYR A 309 8.75 14.47 7.68
N VAL A 310 8.09 14.54 6.53
CA VAL A 310 7.45 13.41 5.91
C VAL A 310 8.49 12.36 5.48
N MET A 311 8.12 11.10 5.63
CA MET A 311 9.03 9.96 5.49
C MET A 311 9.21 9.52 4.02
N CYS A 312 8.18 9.73 3.18
CA CYS A 312 8.16 9.29 1.78
C CYS A 312 8.71 10.31 0.77
N GLY A 313 9.51 11.29 1.22
CA GLY A 313 10.45 11.98 0.35
C GLY A 313 10.14 13.42 -0.05
N SER A 314 9.46 14.18 0.80
CA SER A 314 9.39 15.64 0.68
C SER A 314 10.17 16.33 1.80
N ASP A 315 10.55 17.59 1.57
CA ASP A 315 11.20 18.49 2.56
C ASP A 315 10.14 19.24 3.37
N ILE A 316 8.94 18.68 3.39
CA ILE A 316 7.74 19.26 3.94
C ILE A 316 7.59 18.75 5.37
N HIS A 317 7.32 19.68 6.28
CA HIS A 317 7.07 19.35 7.67
C HIS A 317 5.75 18.57 7.79
N ALA A 318 5.75 17.56 8.63
CA ALA A 318 4.58 16.75 8.88
C ALA A 318 3.74 17.35 10.03
N PRO A 319 2.53 17.90 9.77
CA PRO A 319 1.80 18.57 10.82
C PRO A 319 1.05 17.60 11.75
N THR A 320 0.91 17.99 13.02
CA THR A 320 0.24 17.22 14.08
C THR A 320 -0.68 18.10 14.93
N LEU A 321 -1.46 17.49 15.84
CA LEU A 321 -2.42 18.23 16.68
C LEU A 321 -1.74 18.95 17.85
N PHE A 322 -2.14 20.21 18.07
CA PHE A 322 -1.78 21.07 19.19
C PHE A 322 -3.02 21.69 19.83
N ALA A 323 -2.86 22.24 21.03
CA ALA A 323 -3.87 23.06 21.69
C ALA A 323 -3.24 24.26 22.42
N ILE A 324 -4.02 25.33 22.57
CA ILE A 324 -3.73 26.55 23.33
C ILE A 324 -4.93 26.93 24.22
N ASN A 325 -4.67 27.77 25.20
CA ASN A 325 -5.70 28.47 25.96
C ASN A 325 -6.45 29.49 25.08
N PRO A 326 -7.67 29.94 25.47
CA PRO A 326 -8.43 30.95 24.72
C PRO A 326 -7.67 32.25 24.44
N ASP A 327 -6.67 32.58 25.25
CA ASP A 327 -5.85 33.79 25.14
C ASP A 327 -4.61 33.62 24.24
N GLY A 328 -4.38 32.43 23.67
CA GLY A 328 -3.19 32.11 22.87
C GLY A 328 -2.03 31.51 23.67
N SER A 329 -2.11 31.47 25.00
CA SER A 329 -1.06 30.91 25.87
C SER A 329 -1.15 29.38 25.99
N GLY A 330 -0.19 28.77 26.70
CA GLY A 330 -0.31 27.36 27.12
C GLY A 330 -0.22 26.33 25.98
N LEU A 331 0.60 26.62 24.96
CA LEU A 331 0.83 25.71 23.83
C LEU A 331 1.18 24.30 24.30
N ARG A 332 0.43 23.30 23.83
CA ARG A 332 0.59 21.89 24.14
C ARG A 332 0.48 21.03 22.88
N GLN A 333 1.44 20.14 22.66
CA GLN A 333 1.35 19.11 21.63
C GLN A 333 0.44 17.96 22.08
N LEU A 334 -0.60 17.67 21.30
CA LEU A 334 -1.54 16.59 21.58
C LEU A 334 -1.13 15.28 20.89
N SER A 335 -0.63 15.35 19.66
CA SER A 335 -0.21 14.17 18.89
C SER A 335 1.30 14.12 18.70
N HIS A 336 1.89 12.95 18.93
CA HIS A 336 3.31 12.63 18.66
C HIS A 336 3.46 11.58 17.56
N ASN A 337 2.50 11.56 16.62
CA ASN A 337 2.62 10.79 15.40
C ASN A 337 3.85 11.27 14.61
N VAL A 338 4.61 10.35 14.01
CA VAL A 338 5.74 10.70 13.12
C VAL A 338 5.33 10.93 11.67
N PHE A 339 4.03 10.83 11.40
CA PHE A 339 3.38 11.16 10.14
C PHE A 339 2.41 12.33 10.33
N ASN A 340 1.46 12.50 9.42
CA ASN A 340 0.53 13.63 9.43
C ASN A 340 -0.79 13.30 10.09
N ASP A 341 -1.32 14.31 10.77
CA ASP A 341 -2.70 14.35 11.25
C ASP A 341 -3.42 15.55 10.63
N PHE A 342 -4.70 15.40 10.29
CA PHE A 342 -5.47 16.42 9.58
C PHE A 342 -6.99 16.29 9.79
N ASN A 343 -7.71 17.34 9.45
CA ASN A 343 -9.16 17.55 9.54
C ASN A 343 -9.79 17.17 10.90
N PRO A 344 -9.33 17.76 12.02
CA PRO A 344 -9.93 17.51 13.33
C PRO A 344 -11.35 18.09 13.45
N SER A 345 -12.23 17.39 14.17
CA SER A 345 -13.51 17.89 14.64
C SER A 345 -13.90 17.24 15.98
N MET A 346 -14.95 17.74 16.63
CA MET A 346 -15.42 17.20 17.92
C MET A 346 -16.61 16.25 17.73
N LEU A 347 -16.50 15.05 18.29
CA LEU A 347 -17.63 14.14 18.48
C LEU A 347 -18.49 14.60 19.66
N PRO A 348 -19.80 14.27 19.68
CA PRO A 348 -20.70 14.64 20.79
C PRO A 348 -20.25 14.13 22.16
N ASP A 349 -19.52 13.01 22.20
CA ASP A 349 -18.99 12.40 23.42
C ASP A 349 -17.74 13.09 23.97
N GLY A 350 -17.28 14.16 23.33
CA GLY A 350 -16.13 14.95 23.78
C GLY A 350 -14.79 14.47 23.25
N ARG A 351 -14.74 13.41 22.44
CA ARG A 351 -13.51 13.00 21.74
C ARG A 351 -13.25 13.86 20.51
N ILE A 352 -11.98 14.11 20.24
CA ILE A 352 -11.52 14.65 18.95
C ILE A 352 -11.56 13.50 17.94
N ILE A 353 -12.17 13.70 16.78
CA ILE A 353 -12.02 12.83 15.60
C ILE A 353 -11.18 13.57 14.56
N TYR A 354 -10.23 12.88 13.95
CA TYR A 354 -9.28 13.46 13.00
C TYR A 354 -8.75 12.36 12.08
N SER A 355 -8.26 12.68 10.91
CA SER A 355 -7.63 11.73 10.00
C SER A 355 -6.13 11.65 10.22
N ARG A 356 -5.57 10.45 10.09
CA ARG A 356 -4.17 10.14 10.41
C ARG A 356 -3.53 9.31 9.31
N TRP A 357 -2.28 9.59 8.99
CA TRP A 357 -1.42 8.74 8.16
C TRP A 357 -0.89 7.55 8.96
N GLU A 358 -0.97 6.35 8.38
CA GLU A 358 -0.44 5.13 8.99
C GLU A 358 0.45 4.36 8.01
N TYR A 359 1.77 4.58 8.10
CA TYR A 359 2.78 3.93 7.25
C TYR A 359 3.65 2.91 7.96
N ASN A 360 3.40 2.57 9.24
CA ASN A 360 4.28 1.65 9.95
C ASN A 360 4.29 0.27 9.28
N GLU A 361 5.32 0.07 8.44
CA GLU A 361 5.53 -1.10 7.61
C GLU A 361 4.30 -1.47 6.77
N ARG A 362 3.60 -0.47 6.22
CA ARG A 362 2.37 -0.62 5.42
C ARG A 362 2.38 0.28 4.19
N SER A 363 1.44 0.04 3.28
CA SER A 363 1.33 0.75 2.01
C SER A 363 1.29 2.27 2.23
N VAL A 364 2.17 3.00 1.53
CA VAL A 364 2.21 4.46 1.58
C VAL A 364 1.01 5.15 0.93
N THR A 365 0.26 4.47 0.06
CA THR A 365 -0.87 5.13 -0.63
C THR A 365 -2.18 4.90 0.09
N SER A 366 -2.30 3.84 0.89
CA SER A 366 -3.53 3.48 1.60
C SER A 366 -3.45 3.93 3.06
N LEU A 367 -4.57 3.89 3.79
CA LEU A 367 -4.60 4.08 5.26
C LEU A 367 -4.42 5.51 5.79
N HIS A 368 -5.10 6.48 5.17
CA HIS A 368 -5.23 7.84 5.70
C HIS A 368 -6.63 8.05 6.29
N ASN A 369 -6.88 7.40 7.42
CA ASN A 369 -8.23 7.16 7.92
C ASN A 369 -8.49 7.79 9.29
N PRO A 370 -9.76 7.89 9.73
CA PRO A 370 -10.09 8.59 10.96
C PRO A 370 -9.65 7.83 12.22
N PHE A 371 -9.09 8.58 13.16
CA PHE A 371 -8.74 8.22 14.52
C PHE A 371 -9.51 9.11 15.49
N THR A 372 -9.52 8.71 16.76
CA THR A 372 -10.03 9.52 17.86
C THR A 372 -9.01 9.63 18.97
N MET A 373 -9.06 10.73 19.72
CA MET A 373 -8.31 10.93 20.97
C MET A 373 -9.13 11.76 21.96
N ARG A 374 -8.72 11.77 23.23
CA ARG A 374 -9.25 12.73 24.21
C ARG A 374 -8.66 14.13 24.00
N PRO A 375 -9.31 15.20 24.51
CA PRO A 375 -8.80 16.57 24.44
C PRO A 375 -7.42 16.82 25.06
N ASP A 376 -6.88 15.90 25.87
CA ASP A 376 -5.54 15.97 26.47
C ASP A 376 -4.46 15.24 25.64
N GLY A 377 -4.86 14.61 24.53
CA GLY A 377 -4.01 13.82 23.64
C GLY A 377 -3.93 12.32 24.00
N SER A 378 -4.56 11.89 25.10
CA SER A 378 -4.56 10.48 25.54
C SER A 378 -5.59 9.63 24.79
N MET A 379 -5.51 8.31 24.96
CA MET A 379 -6.51 7.35 24.46
C MET A 379 -6.68 7.37 22.93
N VAL A 380 -5.57 7.58 22.20
CA VAL A 380 -5.55 7.52 20.74
C VAL A 380 -6.03 6.15 20.25
N ALA A 381 -7.06 6.11 19.40
CA ALA A 381 -7.59 4.86 18.85
C ALA A 381 -8.11 5.07 17.42
N PRO A 382 -7.92 4.10 16.50
CA PRO A 382 -8.50 4.21 15.17
C PRO A 382 -10.03 4.16 15.26
N TYR A 383 -10.71 5.04 14.52
CA TYR A 383 -12.17 5.11 14.46
C TYR A 383 -12.70 4.19 13.35
N TYR A 384 -12.16 4.33 12.14
CA TYR A 384 -12.51 3.54 10.98
C TYR A 384 -11.30 3.32 10.07
N GLY A 385 -11.27 2.22 9.33
CA GLY A 385 -10.47 2.07 8.11
C GLY A 385 -9.02 1.66 8.29
N ASN A 386 -8.58 1.29 9.50
CA ASN A 386 -7.18 0.91 9.74
C ASN A 386 -6.80 -0.45 9.11
N ALA A 387 -7.74 -1.14 8.46
CA ALA A 387 -7.55 -2.30 7.60
C ALA A 387 -8.46 -2.21 6.35
N THR A 388 -8.56 -1.02 5.77
CA THR A 388 -9.38 -0.74 4.58
C THR A 388 -8.51 -0.26 3.42
N ILE A 389 -8.67 -0.89 2.26
CA ILE A 389 -7.93 -0.50 1.05
C ILE A 389 -8.57 0.71 0.35
N ARG A 390 -9.90 0.83 0.40
CA ARG A 390 -10.65 1.94 -0.24
C ARG A 390 -11.77 2.45 0.67
N PRO A 391 -11.94 3.77 0.83
CA PRO A 391 -11.10 4.82 0.26
C PRO A 391 -9.68 4.83 0.82
N ASN A 392 -8.73 5.36 0.05
CA ASN A 392 -7.35 5.54 0.50
C ASN A 392 -7.26 6.64 1.57
N VAL A 393 -8.04 7.72 1.38
CA VAL A 393 -8.08 8.89 2.23
C VAL A 393 -9.52 9.22 2.63
N VAL A 394 -9.74 9.42 3.92
CA VAL A 394 -10.99 9.96 4.47
C VAL A 394 -10.70 11.36 4.99
N MET A 395 -11.40 12.36 4.46
CA MET A 395 -11.23 13.76 4.82
C MET A 395 -12.49 14.32 5.49
N PHE A 396 -12.32 15.37 6.28
CA PHE A 396 -13.40 16.09 6.94
C PHE A 396 -14.39 15.23 7.74
N PRO A 397 -13.94 14.29 8.61
CA PRO A 397 -14.85 13.52 9.44
C PRO A 397 -15.63 14.44 10.40
N ARG A 398 -16.96 14.47 10.28
CA ARG A 398 -17.86 15.30 11.10
C ARG A 398 -19.06 14.50 11.62
N PRO A 399 -19.48 14.66 12.89
CA PRO A 399 -20.67 13.99 13.38
C PRO A 399 -21.94 14.49 12.67
N VAL A 400 -22.87 13.58 12.40
CA VAL A 400 -24.18 13.92 11.82
C VAL A 400 -25.13 14.34 12.95
N PRO A 401 -25.80 15.51 12.85
CA PRO A 401 -26.78 15.94 13.84
C PRO A 401 -27.85 14.89 14.11
N GLY A 402 -28.11 14.57 15.37
CA GLY A 402 -29.13 13.60 15.78
C GLY A 402 -28.82 12.13 15.43
N SER A 403 -27.60 11.82 15.01
CA SER A 403 -27.18 10.46 14.61
C SER A 403 -25.88 10.05 15.29
N THR A 404 -25.62 8.74 15.29
CA THR A 404 -24.34 8.15 15.73
C THR A 404 -23.31 8.04 14.60
N LYS A 405 -23.67 8.45 13.39
CA LYS A 405 -22.82 8.35 12.19
C LYS A 405 -21.94 9.58 12.01
N VAL A 406 -20.87 9.39 11.25
CA VAL A 406 -19.94 10.45 10.84
C VAL A 406 -20.02 10.63 9.33
N THR A 407 -20.22 11.86 8.86
CA THR A 407 -20.05 12.21 7.44
C THR A 407 -18.58 12.46 7.15
N ALA A 408 -18.12 12.08 5.96
CA ALA A 408 -16.79 12.37 5.49
C ALA A 408 -16.75 12.48 3.96
N LEU A 409 -15.65 13.03 3.46
CA LEU A 409 -15.26 12.99 2.06
C LEU A 409 -14.31 11.81 1.83
N PHE A 410 -14.55 11.02 0.79
CA PHE A 410 -13.72 9.86 0.45
C PHE A 410 -12.92 10.18 -0.81
N THR A 411 -11.59 10.19 -0.75
CA THR A 411 -10.73 10.59 -1.87
C THR A 411 -9.54 9.64 -2.07
N GLY A 412 -8.82 9.84 -3.17
CA GLY A 412 -7.58 9.15 -3.48
C GLY A 412 -6.38 9.76 -2.78
N HIS A 413 -5.23 9.08 -2.87
CA HIS A 413 -3.98 9.56 -2.27
C HIS A 413 -3.35 10.70 -3.09
N HIS A 414 -3.39 10.61 -4.43
CA HIS A 414 -2.95 11.64 -5.35
C HIS A 414 -4.14 12.29 -6.07
N GLY A 415 -4.23 13.61 -5.99
CA GLY A 415 -5.27 14.47 -6.58
C GLY A 415 -5.84 15.48 -5.58
N GLN A 416 -6.63 16.46 -6.01
CA GLN A 416 -7.11 17.54 -5.13
C GLN A 416 -8.16 17.08 -4.10
N THR A 417 -8.52 17.96 -3.13
CA THR A 417 -9.49 17.69 -2.04
C THR A 417 -10.92 17.52 -2.57
N HIS A 418 -11.18 16.45 -3.30
CA HIS A 418 -12.52 16.15 -3.81
C HIS A 418 -12.77 14.66 -4.01
N GLY A 419 -14.03 14.28 -3.90
CA GLY A 419 -14.45 12.89 -4.02
C GLY A 419 -15.90 12.71 -3.61
N PRO A 420 -16.40 11.47 -3.51
CA PRO A 420 -17.74 11.23 -3.00
C PRO A 420 -17.88 11.63 -1.53
N ILE A 421 -19.06 12.18 -1.20
CA ILE A 421 -19.48 12.40 0.19
C ILE A 421 -20.20 11.14 0.67
N GLY A 422 -19.91 10.71 1.89
CA GLY A 422 -20.57 9.55 2.48
C GLY A 422 -20.64 9.56 4.00
N LEU A 423 -21.27 8.53 4.55
CA LEU A 423 -21.40 8.26 5.97
C LEU A 423 -20.54 7.08 6.39
N ILE A 424 -20.09 7.11 7.63
CA ILE A 424 -19.38 6.05 8.35
C ILE A 424 -20.24 5.66 9.56
N ASP A 425 -20.65 4.40 9.63
CA ASP A 425 -21.37 3.79 10.75
C ASP A 425 -20.56 2.65 11.36
N VAL A 426 -19.74 2.98 12.36
CA VAL A 426 -18.81 2.03 12.99
C VAL A 426 -19.50 0.89 13.76
N ARG A 427 -20.82 0.96 13.97
CA ARG A 427 -21.61 -0.15 14.56
C ARG A 427 -21.71 -1.33 13.61
N LEU A 428 -21.54 -1.10 12.30
CA LEU A 428 -21.52 -2.13 11.27
C LEU A 428 -20.11 -2.74 11.07
N GLY A 429 -19.08 -2.15 11.69
CA GLY A 429 -17.70 -2.61 11.61
C GLY A 429 -16.71 -1.44 11.73
N ALA A 430 -15.45 -1.74 12.04
CA ALA A 430 -14.38 -0.74 12.10
C ALA A 430 -13.59 -0.64 10.80
N ASP A 431 -13.77 -1.57 9.86
CA ASP A 431 -12.98 -1.71 8.64
C ASP A 431 -13.84 -2.26 7.49
N GLY A 432 -13.31 -2.22 6.27
CA GLY A 432 -13.98 -2.63 5.04
C GLY A 432 -15.14 -1.73 4.64
N ASP A 433 -15.90 -2.15 3.62
CA ASP A 433 -16.92 -1.30 3.00
C ASP A 433 -18.24 -1.26 3.78
N ALA A 434 -18.49 -2.22 4.67
CA ALA A 434 -19.77 -2.37 5.37
C ALA A 434 -20.20 -1.13 6.21
N PRO A 435 -19.28 -0.40 6.87
CA PRO A 435 -19.59 0.84 7.58
C PRO A 435 -19.88 2.03 6.66
N LEU A 436 -19.64 1.94 5.35
CA LEU A 436 -19.71 3.08 4.44
C LEU A 436 -21.07 3.18 3.74
N THR A 437 -21.59 4.40 3.61
CA THR A 437 -22.73 4.72 2.73
C THR A 437 -22.39 5.92 1.86
N ILE A 438 -22.45 5.80 0.53
CA ILE A 438 -22.21 6.91 -0.39
C ILE A 438 -23.48 7.74 -0.57
N LEU A 439 -23.39 9.06 -0.36
CA LEU A 439 -24.49 10.01 -0.53
C LEU A 439 -24.49 10.69 -1.91
N THR A 440 -23.37 10.63 -2.63
CA THR A 440 -23.20 11.17 -3.99
C THR A 440 -23.14 10.04 -5.03
N PRO A 441 -24.27 9.44 -5.42
CA PRO A 441 -24.28 8.28 -6.32
C PRO A 441 -23.67 8.59 -7.68
N GLY A 442 -22.82 7.69 -8.18
CA GLY A 442 -22.15 7.82 -9.47
C GLY A 442 -20.85 8.63 -9.46
N VAL A 443 -20.40 9.11 -8.30
CA VAL A 443 -19.04 9.62 -8.09
C VAL A 443 -18.16 8.45 -7.61
N PRO A 444 -17.00 8.17 -8.24
CA PRO A 444 -16.18 7.01 -7.90
C PRO A 444 -15.49 7.16 -6.54
N VAL A 445 -15.43 6.08 -5.76
CA VAL A 445 -14.52 5.95 -4.60
C VAL A 445 -13.20 5.37 -5.13
N ILE A 446 -12.13 6.14 -5.05
CA ILE A 446 -10.94 5.91 -5.87
C ILE A 446 -9.78 5.32 -5.06
N GLY A 447 -8.83 4.70 -5.78
CA GLY A 447 -7.56 4.17 -5.28
C GLY A 447 -6.47 5.24 -5.13
N GLU A 448 -5.24 4.91 -5.54
CA GLU A 448 -4.09 5.82 -5.52
C GLU A 448 -4.31 7.15 -6.30
N ARG A 449 -4.74 7.13 -7.57
CA ARG A 449 -4.98 8.34 -8.39
C ARG A 449 -6.46 8.60 -8.65
N ILE A 450 -6.89 9.85 -8.46
CA ILE A 450 -8.25 10.29 -8.81
C ILE A 450 -8.56 10.03 -10.30
N GLN A 451 -9.77 9.51 -10.57
CA GLN A 451 -10.32 9.28 -11.92
C GLN A 451 -11.41 10.32 -12.22
N ASP A 452 -11.50 10.81 -13.46
CA ASP A 452 -12.51 11.80 -13.84
C ASP A 452 -13.95 11.38 -13.49
N SER A 453 -14.66 12.27 -12.79
CA SER A 453 -16.07 12.12 -12.48
C SER A 453 -16.93 12.83 -13.52
N ARG A 454 -17.77 12.07 -14.25
CA ARG A 454 -18.82 12.65 -15.12
C ARG A 454 -19.95 13.33 -14.35
N ARG A 455 -19.95 13.20 -13.02
CA ARG A 455 -20.95 13.80 -12.12
C ARG A 455 -20.44 15.07 -11.45
N GLY A 456 -19.27 15.56 -11.84
CA GLY A 456 -18.58 16.65 -11.14
C GLY A 456 -17.93 16.19 -9.84
N TRP A 457 -17.41 17.15 -9.09
CA TRP A 457 -16.62 16.95 -7.89
C TRP A 457 -17.22 17.65 -6.69
N PHE A 458 -17.15 16.99 -5.54
CA PHE A 458 -17.66 17.47 -4.26
C PHE A 458 -16.51 17.67 -3.28
N SER A 459 -16.65 18.67 -2.42
CA SER A 459 -15.75 18.94 -1.30
C SER A 459 -16.49 19.59 -0.13
N ASP A 460 -15.78 19.81 0.98
CA ASP A 460 -16.25 20.49 2.18
C ASP A 460 -17.64 20.03 2.68
N PRO A 461 -17.85 18.71 2.91
CA PRO A 461 -19.16 18.23 3.33
C PRO A 461 -19.54 18.78 4.72
N TRP A 462 -20.74 19.33 4.83
CA TRP A 462 -21.37 19.68 6.11
C TRP A 462 -22.70 18.94 6.28
N PRO A 463 -22.82 17.98 7.21
CA PRO A 463 -24.06 17.23 7.39
C PRO A 463 -25.18 18.07 8.00
N LEU A 464 -26.37 18.02 7.40
CA LEU A 464 -27.61 18.55 7.99
C LEU A 464 -28.45 17.43 8.62
N SER A 465 -28.43 16.25 7.99
CA SER A 465 -29.03 15.01 8.47
C SER A 465 -28.26 13.81 7.88
N GLU A 466 -28.75 12.58 8.09
CA GLU A 466 -28.20 11.42 7.38
C GLU A 466 -28.48 11.45 5.86
N ASP A 467 -29.47 12.23 5.42
CA ASP A 467 -29.95 12.25 4.04
C ASP A 467 -29.64 13.54 3.29
N THR A 468 -29.22 14.60 3.99
CA THR A 468 -28.99 15.93 3.43
C THR A 468 -27.71 16.56 3.95
N TYR A 469 -27.02 17.29 3.08
CA TYR A 469 -25.73 17.90 3.36
C TYR A 469 -25.55 19.20 2.58
N LEU A 470 -24.65 20.06 3.06
CA LEU A 470 -24.08 21.15 2.26
C LEU A 470 -22.73 20.71 1.71
N CYS A 471 -22.33 21.28 0.58
CA CYS A 471 -21.02 21.02 -0.01
C CYS A 471 -20.57 22.16 -0.92
N SER A 472 -19.27 22.19 -1.17
CA SER A 472 -18.68 22.83 -2.33
C SER A 472 -18.78 21.86 -3.50
N TYR A 473 -19.30 22.30 -4.64
CA TYR A 473 -19.43 21.46 -5.84
C TYR A 473 -18.99 22.18 -7.10
N THR A 474 -18.30 21.44 -7.97
CA THR A 474 -17.92 21.89 -9.30
C THR A 474 -18.34 20.85 -10.36
N PRO A 475 -19.04 21.25 -11.43
CA PRO A 475 -19.46 20.32 -12.49
C PRO A 475 -18.35 20.00 -13.50
N THR A 476 -17.20 20.69 -13.43
CA THR A 476 -16.08 20.48 -14.35
C THR A 476 -15.21 19.30 -13.89
N VAL A 477 -14.53 18.67 -14.85
CA VAL A 477 -13.47 17.69 -14.60
C VAL A 477 -12.14 18.35 -14.21
N GLN A 478 -12.03 19.68 -14.32
CA GLN A 478 -10.85 20.48 -13.96
C GLN A 478 -11.10 21.27 -12.65
N PRO A 479 -10.91 20.67 -11.47
CA PRO A 479 -11.22 21.28 -10.18
C PRO A 479 -10.32 22.47 -9.79
N TRP A 480 -9.20 22.70 -10.47
CA TRP A 480 -8.27 23.81 -10.21
C TRP A 480 -8.69 25.16 -10.82
N LEU A 481 -9.81 25.21 -11.55
CA LEU A 481 -10.32 26.43 -12.17
C LEU A 481 -10.82 27.42 -11.11
N GLU A 482 -10.30 28.66 -11.15
CA GLU A 482 -10.41 29.65 -10.07
C GLU A 482 -11.85 30.00 -9.66
N GLY A 483 -12.80 30.06 -10.59
CA GLY A 483 -14.20 30.41 -10.33
C GLY A 483 -15.19 29.24 -10.48
N SER A 484 -14.73 27.99 -10.38
CA SER A 484 -15.58 26.84 -10.73
C SER A 484 -16.43 26.28 -9.57
N TRP A 485 -15.96 26.41 -8.33
CA TRP A 485 -16.64 25.86 -7.15
C TRP A 485 -17.74 26.79 -6.64
N ALA A 486 -18.88 26.21 -6.32
CA ALA A 486 -20.03 26.91 -5.77
C ALA A 486 -20.67 26.11 -4.63
N LEU A 487 -21.50 26.77 -3.83
CA LEU A 487 -22.14 26.18 -2.66
C LEU A 487 -23.48 25.57 -3.04
N TYR A 488 -23.71 24.34 -2.58
CA TYR A 488 -24.94 23.60 -2.83
C TYR A 488 -25.48 22.96 -1.54
N VAL A 489 -26.80 22.78 -1.51
CA VAL A 489 -27.44 21.75 -0.67
C VAL A 489 -27.71 20.53 -1.54
N GLY A 490 -27.39 19.34 -1.01
CA GLY A 490 -27.60 18.07 -1.69
C GLY A 490 -28.36 17.05 -0.83
N ASP A 491 -28.87 16.02 -1.50
CA ASP A 491 -29.49 14.87 -0.85
C ASP A 491 -28.80 13.54 -1.22
N ARG A 492 -29.16 12.47 -0.50
CA ARG A 492 -28.65 11.11 -0.70
C ARG A 492 -28.89 10.50 -2.09
N HIS A 493 -29.73 11.13 -2.91
CA HIS A 493 -30.06 10.68 -4.26
C HIS A 493 -29.20 11.39 -5.32
N GLY A 494 -28.29 12.28 -4.90
CA GLY A 494 -27.45 13.06 -5.79
C GLY A 494 -28.15 14.28 -6.39
N ASN A 495 -29.29 14.69 -5.84
CA ASN A 495 -29.92 15.96 -6.22
C ASN A 495 -29.11 17.11 -5.62
N LEU A 496 -29.00 18.23 -6.34
CA LEU A 496 -28.31 19.42 -5.89
C LEU A 496 -29.16 20.65 -6.19
N ALA A 497 -29.21 21.59 -5.24
CA ALA A 497 -29.75 22.93 -5.42
C ALA A 497 -28.67 23.96 -5.10
N LEU A 498 -28.48 24.93 -6.00
CA LEU A 498 -27.51 26.00 -5.83
C LEU A 498 -27.91 26.87 -4.64
N LEU A 499 -26.93 27.21 -3.80
CA LEU A 499 -27.08 28.22 -2.74
C LEU A 499 -26.43 29.53 -3.16
N TYR A 500 -25.19 29.46 -3.61
CA TYR A 500 -24.45 30.63 -4.03
C TYR A 500 -23.30 30.27 -4.96
N ARG A 501 -23.08 31.12 -5.95
CA ARG A 501 -21.92 31.09 -6.84
C ARG A 501 -21.45 32.52 -7.05
N ASP A 502 -20.14 32.69 -6.99
CA ASP A 502 -19.47 33.87 -7.48
C ASP A 502 -18.76 33.49 -8.80
N PRO A 503 -19.01 34.18 -9.92
CA PRO A 503 -18.36 33.87 -11.19
C PRO A 503 -16.85 34.19 -11.19
N ASP A 504 -16.39 35.06 -10.30
CA ASP A 504 -15.02 35.57 -10.31
C ASP A 504 -14.10 34.78 -9.36
N ILE A 505 -14.68 34.09 -8.36
CA ILE A 505 -13.92 33.31 -7.38
C ILE A 505 -14.70 32.12 -6.82
N SER A 506 -14.00 31.01 -6.60
CA SER A 506 -14.56 29.80 -6.00
C SER A 506 -15.08 30.03 -4.59
N CYS A 507 -16.22 29.42 -4.28
CA CYS A 507 -16.84 29.43 -2.95
C CYS A 507 -16.69 28.05 -2.29
N ALA A 508 -16.22 28.03 -1.04
CA ALA A 508 -15.86 26.83 -0.29
C ALA A 508 -16.36 26.87 1.15
N GLU A 509 -16.29 25.71 1.84
CA GLU A 509 -16.52 25.58 3.29
C GLU A 509 -17.86 26.14 3.80
N PRO A 510 -19.01 25.62 3.35
CA PRO A 510 -20.32 26.07 3.84
C PRO A 510 -20.55 25.65 5.31
N VAL A 511 -20.80 26.62 6.19
CA VAL A 511 -21.05 26.44 7.62
C VAL A 511 -22.38 27.10 8.03
N PRO A 512 -23.41 26.36 8.45
CA PRO A 512 -24.65 26.93 8.99
C PRO A 512 -24.39 27.82 10.21
N LEU A 513 -24.89 29.06 10.18
CA LEU A 513 -24.83 29.96 11.33
C LEU A 513 -26.00 29.67 12.28
N VAL A 514 -25.85 28.60 13.07
CA VAL A 514 -26.83 28.20 14.09
C VAL A 514 -26.15 27.67 15.34
N ALA A 515 -26.76 27.97 16.50
CA ALA A 515 -26.33 27.41 17.76
C ALA A 515 -26.52 25.88 17.75
N ARG A 516 -25.58 25.17 18.37
CA ARG A 516 -25.56 23.72 18.46
C ARG A 516 -25.17 23.27 19.87
N PRO A 517 -25.56 22.05 20.29
CA PRO A 517 -25.16 21.52 21.58
C PRO A 517 -23.63 21.50 21.74
N LYS A 518 -23.16 21.99 22.88
CA LYS A 518 -21.76 21.85 23.29
C LYS A 518 -21.46 20.36 23.52
N PRO A 519 -20.36 19.80 22.97
CA PRO A 519 -19.98 18.41 23.23
C PRO A 519 -19.66 18.18 24.70
N HIS A 520 -19.68 16.91 25.12
CA HIS A 520 -19.32 16.53 26.48
C HIS A 520 -17.89 16.95 26.84
N VAL A 521 -17.68 17.40 28.08
CA VAL A 521 -16.36 17.75 28.60
C VAL A 521 -15.76 16.51 29.26
N ILE A 522 -14.69 15.98 28.69
CA ILE A 522 -13.91 14.87 29.27
C ILE A 522 -12.84 15.47 30.19
N PRO A 523 -12.80 15.12 31.49
CA PRO A 523 -11.73 15.56 32.38
C PRO A 523 -10.35 15.07 31.89
N PRO A 524 -9.31 15.91 31.94
CA PRO A 524 -7.96 15.50 31.54
C PRO A 524 -7.39 14.46 32.50
N THR A 525 -6.58 13.56 31.98
CA THR A 525 -5.94 12.48 32.74
C THR A 525 -4.98 13.05 33.81
N GLU A 526 -4.36 14.20 33.54
CA GLU A 526 -3.42 14.89 34.43
C GLU A 526 -4.06 15.54 35.67
N GLU A 527 -5.37 15.85 35.67
CA GLU A 527 -6.04 16.47 36.84
C GLU A 527 -6.33 15.47 37.97
N ASN A 528 -6.22 14.16 37.73
CA ASN A 528 -6.32 13.12 38.77
C ASN A 528 -5.09 13.03 39.68
N ARG A 529 -4.20 14.05 39.67
CA ARG A 529 -3.04 14.24 40.56
C ARG A 529 -3.47 14.52 42.01
N GLY A 530 -4.12 13.56 42.66
CA GLY A 530 -4.14 13.49 44.12
C GLY A 530 -2.74 13.16 44.63
N ARG A 531 -2.21 13.98 45.55
CA ARG A 531 -0.91 13.82 46.22
C ARG A 531 -0.69 12.36 46.65
N GLY A 532 0.24 11.66 45.99
CA GLY A 532 0.65 10.29 46.32
C GLY A 532 2.17 10.13 46.21
N THR A 533 2.70 9.18 46.97
CA THR A 533 4.12 8.95 47.32
C THR A 533 5.03 8.45 46.18
N ARG A 534 4.75 8.79 44.91
CA ARG A 534 5.47 8.24 43.74
C ARG A 534 6.63 9.13 43.30
N THR A 535 7.64 8.52 42.67
CA THR A 535 8.82 9.22 42.18
C THR A 535 8.58 9.87 40.81
N ARG A 536 9.30 10.95 40.49
CA ARG A 536 9.16 11.72 39.24
C ARG A 536 9.33 10.86 37.97
N GLU A 537 10.20 9.86 37.98
CA GLU A 537 10.40 8.93 36.85
C GLU A 537 9.30 7.86 36.69
N GLU A 538 8.52 7.58 37.74
CA GLU A 538 7.36 6.68 37.69
C GLU A 538 6.09 7.40 37.25
N ASP A 539 5.97 8.68 37.60
CA ASP A 539 4.84 9.54 37.23
C ASP A 539 4.88 9.96 35.75
N ASP A 540 6.05 9.91 35.10
CA ASP A 540 6.20 10.33 33.71
C ASP A 540 5.89 9.20 32.70
N CYS A 541 5.94 7.91 33.06
CA CYS A 541 5.70 6.81 32.11
C CYS A 541 4.21 6.53 31.85
N ALA A 542 3.90 6.03 30.66
CA ALA A 542 2.61 5.39 30.39
C ALA A 542 2.66 3.91 30.78
N THR A 543 1.52 3.32 31.14
CA THR A 543 1.41 1.90 31.53
C THR A 543 0.34 1.19 30.71
N LEU A 544 0.63 -0.03 30.28
CA LEU A 544 -0.31 -0.87 29.55
C LEU A 544 -0.52 -2.22 30.23
N VAL A 545 -1.77 -2.67 30.23
CA VAL A 545 -2.17 -4.02 30.61
C VAL A 545 -2.72 -4.74 29.38
N LEU A 546 -2.07 -5.82 28.96
CA LEU A 546 -2.58 -6.76 27.96
C LEU A 546 -3.28 -7.91 28.67
N MET A 547 -4.58 -8.10 28.42
CA MET A 547 -5.37 -9.13 29.10
C MET A 547 -5.02 -10.55 28.65
N GLY A 548 -4.63 -10.74 27.38
CA GLY A 548 -4.24 -12.03 26.84
C GLY A 548 -3.72 -11.94 25.41
N VAL A 549 -2.42 -12.14 25.22
CA VAL A 549 -1.74 -12.04 23.93
C VAL A 549 -2.30 -12.97 22.85
N TYR A 550 -2.88 -14.11 23.24
CA TYR A 550 -3.44 -15.10 22.31
C TYR A 550 -4.78 -14.70 21.69
N GLU A 551 -5.43 -13.67 22.23
CA GLU A 551 -6.62 -13.08 21.61
C GLU A 551 -6.17 -12.27 20.39
N GLY A 552 -6.24 -12.87 19.19
CA GLY A 552 -5.77 -12.27 17.93
C GLY A 552 -4.56 -12.96 17.28
N LEU A 553 -3.93 -13.94 17.96
CA LEU A 553 -2.82 -14.74 17.44
C LEU A 553 -3.27 -16.13 16.99
N ALA A 554 -4.13 -16.18 15.97
CA ALA A 554 -4.65 -17.44 15.44
C ALA A 554 -3.50 -18.34 14.92
N GLY A 555 -3.47 -19.59 15.42
CA GLY A 555 -2.46 -20.58 15.01
C GLY A 555 -1.17 -20.59 15.84
N VAL A 556 -1.03 -19.71 16.84
CA VAL A 556 0.10 -19.71 17.78
C VAL A 556 -0.22 -20.59 18.99
N PRO A 557 0.58 -21.63 19.29
CA PRO A 557 0.43 -22.46 20.48
C PRO A 557 0.48 -21.67 21.79
N ARG A 558 -0.45 -21.95 22.71
CA ARG A 558 -0.42 -21.37 24.05
C ARG A 558 0.86 -21.77 24.79
N GLY A 559 1.47 -20.79 25.45
CA GLY A 559 2.76 -20.92 26.14
C GLY A 559 3.97 -20.62 25.26
N GLU A 560 3.82 -20.50 23.94
CA GLU A 560 4.94 -20.17 23.04
C GLU A 560 5.42 -18.73 23.20
N VAL A 561 4.48 -17.79 23.38
CA VAL A 561 4.78 -16.37 23.61
C VAL A 561 5.41 -16.21 24.99
N LYS A 562 6.57 -15.56 25.04
CA LYS A 562 7.30 -15.27 26.29
C LYS A 562 7.57 -13.80 26.53
N PHE A 563 7.68 -13.00 25.47
CA PHE A 563 8.03 -11.59 25.61
C PHE A 563 7.24 -10.71 24.63
N LEU A 564 7.11 -9.44 24.99
CA LEU A 564 6.82 -8.36 24.05
C LEU A 564 8.08 -7.53 23.86
N ARG A 565 8.43 -7.19 22.62
CA ARG A 565 9.43 -6.15 22.32
C ARG A 565 8.74 -4.83 22.11
N ILE A 566 9.33 -3.75 22.62
CA ILE A 566 8.86 -2.38 22.43
C ILE A 566 9.85 -1.67 21.49
N ILE A 567 9.32 -1.19 20.37
CA ILE A 567 10.10 -0.53 19.31
C ILE A 567 9.52 0.87 19.07
N GLU A 568 10.39 1.83 18.80
CA GLU A 568 10.05 3.18 18.39
C GLU A 568 10.41 3.41 16.92
N ASP A 569 9.47 3.94 16.15
CA ASP A 569 9.76 4.62 14.89
C ASP A 569 10.23 6.04 15.20
N VAL A 570 11.49 6.33 14.87
CA VAL A 570 12.10 7.62 15.22
C VAL A 570 11.64 8.69 14.22
N PRO A 571 11.18 9.87 14.67
CA PRO A 571 10.82 10.96 13.77
C PRO A 571 12.04 11.46 12.98
N ARG A 572 11.84 11.74 11.69
CA ARG A 572 12.82 12.42 10.84
C ARG A 572 12.85 13.91 11.17
N LYS A 573 13.93 14.41 11.78
CA LYS A 573 14.03 15.81 12.23
C LYS A 573 14.88 16.72 11.34
N GLY A 574 15.57 16.16 10.34
CA GLY A 574 16.34 16.94 9.38
C GLY A 574 16.14 16.49 7.93
N VAL A 575 16.35 17.44 7.03
CA VAL A 575 16.40 17.20 5.58
C VAL A 575 17.64 17.83 4.99
N HIS A 576 18.40 17.01 4.28
CA HIS A 576 19.52 17.45 3.47
C HIS A 576 19.29 16.88 2.08
N ASP A 577 18.76 17.76 1.22
CA ASP A 577 18.43 17.51 -0.19
C ASP A 577 17.25 16.55 -0.44
N GLY A 578 16.36 16.97 -1.36
CA GLY A 578 15.02 16.42 -1.51
C GLY A 578 14.93 14.96 -1.97
N GLY A 579 13.85 14.29 -1.56
CA GLY A 579 13.51 12.94 -2.01
C GLY A 579 13.47 11.87 -0.90
N VAL A 580 13.14 10.64 -1.30
CA VAL A 580 13.12 9.47 -0.41
C VAL A 580 14.54 9.18 0.07
N ILE A 581 14.75 9.31 1.38
CA ILE A 581 16.02 9.01 2.02
C ILE A 581 16.14 7.49 2.20
N CYS A 582 17.20 6.91 1.61
CA CYS A 582 17.48 5.49 1.73
C CYS A 582 17.90 5.08 3.15
N THR A 583 16.97 4.60 3.98
CA THR A 583 17.26 4.13 5.36
C THR A 583 17.60 2.63 5.44
N SER A 584 17.19 1.87 4.42
CA SER A 584 17.46 0.45 4.29
C SER A 584 17.36 0.00 2.82
N GLY A 585 17.88 -1.19 2.50
CA GLY A 585 17.66 -1.88 1.23
C GLY A 585 16.36 -2.69 1.22
N THR A 586 15.60 -2.70 2.31
CA THR A 586 14.23 -3.20 2.36
C THR A 586 13.23 -2.07 2.08
N PRO A 587 12.00 -2.38 1.64
CA PRO A 587 11.00 -1.37 1.27
C PRO A 587 10.32 -0.71 2.49
N ILE A 588 11.09 0.01 3.32
CA ILE A 588 10.63 0.82 4.47
C ILE A 588 11.29 2.21 4.48
N TYR A 589 10.71 3.13 5.27
CA TYR A 589 11.20 4.50 5.41
C TYR A 589 11.74 4.83 6.80
N THR A 590 11.44 4.03 7.83
CA THR A 590 11.72 4.33 9.24
C THR A 590 13.08 3.82 9.71
N VAL A 591 13.76 4.58 10.56
CA VAL A 591 14.83 4.05 11.43
C VAL A 591 14.22 3.61 12.76
N LYS A 592 14.78 2.56 13.36
CA LYS A 592 14.17 1.86 14.50
C LYS A 592 15.03 1.99 15.75
N ARG A 593 14.41 2.33 16.88
CA ARG A 593 15.03 2.23 18.22
C ARG A 593 14.39 1.09 19.00
N ILE A 594 15.22 0.26 19.62
CA ILE A 594 14.77 -0.90 20.39
C ILE A 594 14.81 -0.52 21.88
N LEU A 595 13.65 -0.30 22.48
CA LEU A 595 13.56 0.11 23.89
C LEU A 595 13.78 -1.07 24.84
N GLY A 596 13.45 -2.29 24.39
CA GLY A 596 13.71 -3.51 25.16
C GLY A 596 12.58 -4.52 25.06
N THR A 597 12.63 -5.52 25.94
CA THR A 597 11.61 -6.55 26.06
C THR A 597 10.99 -6.60 27.45
N VAL A 598 9.73 -7.03 27.53
CA VAL A 598 8.99 -7.22 28.78
C VAL A 598 8.36 -8.62 28.81
N PRO A 599 8.24 -9.25 29.98
CA PRO A 599 7.75 -10.62 30.09
C PRO A 599 6.23 -10.72 29.84
N VAL A 600 5.82 -11.86 29.29
CA VAL A 600 4.42 -12.28 29.18
C VAL A 600 4.19 -13.45 30.13
N GLU A 601 3.14 -13.35 30.95
CA GLU A 601 2.78 -14.34 31.96
C GLU A 601 2.25 -15.64 31.32
N PRO A 602 2.22 -16.77 32.07
CA PRO A 602 1.71 -18.04 31.56
C PRO A 602 0.26 -18.00 31.04
N ASP A 603 -0.59 -17.10 31.57
CA ASP A 603 -1.96 -16.89 31.11
C ASP A 603 -2.06 -16.03 29.83
N GLY A 604 -0.90 -15.59 29.31
CA GLY A 604 -0.75 -14.73 28.15
C GLY A 604 -0.86 -13.24 28.45
N SER A 605 -1.02 -12.83 29.70
CA SER A 605 -1.14 -11.41 30.05
C SER A 605 0.22 -10.71 30.18
N ALA A 606 0.24 -9.38 30.05
CA ALA A 606 1.43 -8.57 30.29
C ALA A 606 1.06 -7.22 30.92
N HIS A 607 1.92 -6.68 31.79
CA HIS A 607 1.77 -5.36 32.40
C HIS A 607 3.12 -4.66 32.37
N PHE A 608 3.20 -3.54 31.67
CA PHE A 608 4.47 -2.91 31.35
C PHE A 608 4.39 -1.39 31.17
N ALA A 609 5.54 -0.74 31.38
CA ALA A 609 5.71 0.69 31.20
C ALA A 609 6.31 1.00 29.81
N VAL A 610 5.91 2.13 29.25
CA VAL A 610 6.39 2.65 27.96
C VAL A 610 6.70 4.14 28.11
N PRO A 611 7.81 4.65 27.54
CA PRO A 611 8.08 6.08 27.52
C PRO A 611 6.94 6.86 26.85
N PRO A 612 6.46 7.96 27.46
CA PRO A 612 5.38 8.75 26.91
C PRO A 612 5.84 9.53 25.67
N ASP A 613 4.90 10.06 24.90
CA ASP A 613 5.13 11.01 23.80
C ASP A 613 6.10 10.48 22.73
N ARG A 614 6.11 9.15 22.56
CA ARG A 614 6.87 8.43 21.53
C ARG A 614 5.96 7.58 20.66
N ASN A 615 6.33 7.45 19.40
CA ASN A 615 5.61 6.66 18.41
C ASN A 615 6.08 5.20 18.46
N VAL A 616 5.45 4.41 19.33
CA VAL A 616 5.89 3.04 19.64
C VAL A 616 4.94 1.98 19.12
N TYR A 617 5.47 0.79 18.87
CA TYR A 617 4.72 -0.41 18.53
C TYR A 617 5.34 -1.65 19.19
N PHE A 618 4.64 -2.78 19.09
CA PHE A 618 4.97 -3.99 19.83
C PHE A 618 5.19 -5.19 18.90
N GLU A 619 6.14 -6.04 19.25
CA GLU A 619 6.33 -7.37 18.64
C GLU A 619 6.13 -8.46 19.69
N VAL A 620 5.44 -9.52 19.31
CA VAL A 620 5.25 -10.72 20.12
C VAL A 620 6.40 -11.68 19.85
N LEU A 621 7.08 -12.14 20.89
CA LEU A 621 8.29 -12.97 20.77
C LEU A 621 8.15 -14.34 21.44
N ASP A 622 8.85 -15.33 20.89
CA ASP A 622 9.02 -16.64 21.50
C ASP A 622 10.14 -16.68 22.57
N ALA A 623 10.36 -17.86 23.18
CA ALA A 623 11.37 -18.06 24.22
C ALA A 623 12.83 -17.79 23.77
N ARG A 624 13.09 -17.71 22.46
CA ARG A 624 14.39 -17.37 21.88
C ARG A 624 14.44 -15.93 21.38
N HIS A 625 13.48 -15.10 21.79
CA HIS A 625 13.34 -13.71 21.37
C HIS A 625 13.13 -13.50 19.86
N ARG A 626 12.60 -14.51 19.16
CA ARG A 626 12.26 -14.39 17.73
C ARG A 626 10.84 -13.91 17.56
N GLU A 627 10.61 -13.04 16.58
CA GLU A 627 9.27 -12.54 16.27
C GLU A 627 8.31 -13.66 15.87
N ILE A 628 7.13 -13.63 16.49
CA ILE A 628 5.94 -14.39 16.10
C ILE A 628 5.03 -13.51 15.24
N GLN A 629 4.79 -12.27 15.68
CA GLN A 629 3.98 -11.29 14.98
C GLN A 629 4.27 -9.88 15.49
N ARG A 630 4.18 -8.89 14.60
CA ARG A 630 4.30 -7.47 14.92
C ARG A 630 2.99 -6.71 14.79
N MET A 631 2.83 -5.68 15.61
CA MET A 631 1.84 -4.63 15.43
C MET A 631 2.30 -3.73 14.27
N ARG A 632 1.53 -3.69 13.17
CA ARG A 632 1.82 -2.81 12.01
C ARG A 632 1.15 -1.44 12.15
N SER A 633 1.04 -0.92 13.35
CA SER A 633 0.45 0.40 13.65
C SER A 633 1.17 0.92 14.88
N VAL A 634 0.94 2.16 15.25
CA VAL A 634 1.70 2.82 16.31
C VAL A 634 0.78 3.50 17.31
N VAL A 635 1.17 3.43 18.59
CA VAL A 635 0.53 4.15 19.68
C VAL A 635 1.47 5.24 20.18
N CYS A 636 0.89 6.39 20.49
CA CYS A 636 1.55 7.47 21.21
C CYS A 636 0.79 7.65 22.52
N LEU A 637 1.42 7.30 23.63
CA LEU A 637 0.78 7.34 24.96
C LEU A 637 1.21 8.61 25.68
N LYS A 638 0.31 9.21 26.43
CA LYS A 638 0.61 10.40 27.24
C LYS A 638 1.24 10.04 28.59
N PRO A 639 1.97 10.99 29.23
CA PRO A 639 2.45 10.79 30.59
C PRO A 639 1.33 10.33 31.53
N ALA A 640 1.62 9.32 32.36
CA ALA A 640 0.68 8.67 33.27
C ALA A 640 -0.57 8.03 32.61
N GLU A 641 -0.65 7.92 31.29
CA GLU A 641 -1.74 7.22 30.61
C GLU A 641 -1.75 5.74 31.04
N ARG A 642 -2.94 5.23 31.36
CA ARG A 642 -3.16 3.81 31.64
C ARG A 642 -4.06 3.22 30.57
N ARG A 643 -3.57 2.21 29.88
CA ARG A 643 -4.28 1.58 28.77
C ARG A 643 -4.43 0.09 28.98
N THR A 644 -5.58 -0.45 28.57
CA THR A 644 -5.82 -1.90 28.57
C THR A 644 -6.14 -2.34 27.15
N CYS A 645 -5.52 -3.43 26.71
CA CYS A 645 -5.83 -4.12 25.47
C CYS A 645 -6.34 -5.52 25.81
N ILE A 646 -7.35 -6.03 25.09
CA ILE A 646 -7.85 -7.38 25.30
C ILE A 646 -6.83 -8.38 24.74
N GLY A 647 -6.31 -8.07 23.55
CA GLY A 647 -5.50 -8.98 22.75
C GLY A 647 -4.45 -8.29 21.90
N CYS A 648 -3.81 -9.06 21.03
CA CYS A 648 -2.92 -8.55 20.01
C CYS A 648 -3.70 -8.43 18.69
N HIS A 649 -4.26 -7.24 18.41
CA HIS A 649 -5.15 -6.98 17.28
C HIS A 649 -6.53 -7.69 17.35
N GLU A 650 -7.14 -7.73 18.54
CA GLU A 650 -8.53 -8.16 18.71
C GLU A 650 -9.52 -7.30 17.90
N PRO A 651 -10.69 -7.85 17.52
CA PRO A 651 -11.80 -7.05 17.03
C PRO A 651 -12.22 -6.00 18.07
N ARG A 652 -12.38 -4.74 17.68
CA ARG A 652 -12.78 -3.66 18.61
C ARG A 652 -14.19 -3.81 19.20
N THR A 653 -15.04 -4.60 18.55
CA THR A 653 -16.38 -4.94 19.04
C THR A 653 -16.35 -6.08 20.06
N MET A 654 -15.18 -6.66 20.33
CA MET A 654 -15.02 -7.69 21.34
C MET A 654 -15.19 -7.09 22.73
N ALA A 655 -16.08 -7.71 23.52
CA ALA A 655 -16.18 -7.40 24.93
C ALA A 655 -14.94 -7.93 25.67
N PRO A 656 -14.40 -7.21 26.66
CA PRO A 656 -13.29 -7.70 27.45
C PRO A 656 -13.70 -8.98 28.20
N PRO A 657 -12.78 -9.96 28.34
CA PRO A 657 -13.07 -11.18 29.10
C PRO A 657 -13.26 -10.84 30.58
N ASN A 658 -14.22 -11.51 31.22
CA ASN A 658 -14.48 -11.36 32.65
C ASN A 658 -13.44 -12.13 33.49
N ARG A 659 -12.20 -11.65 33.50
CA ARG A 659 -11.09 -12.19 34.29
C ARG A 659 -10.12 -11.08 34.67
N VAL A 660 -9.43 -11.23 35.80
CA VAL A 660 -8.29 -10.38 36.15
C VAL A 660 -7.03 -11.04 35.60
N PRO A 661 -6.26 -10.37 34.73
CA PRO A 661 -5.02 -10.95 34.20
C PRO A 661 -3.97 -11.04 35.29
N ALA A 662 -3.17 -12.13 35.30
CA ALA A 662 -2.12 -12.34 36.29
C ALA A 662 -1.13 -11.15 36.33
N ALA A 663 -0.79 -10.57 35.17
CA ALA A 663 0.14 -9.45 35.11
C ALA A 663 -0.36 -8.19 35.83
N ALA A 664 -1.68 -8.00 36.00
CA ALA A 664 -2.23 -6.83 36.68
C ALA A 664 -2.05 -6.88 38.21
N SER A 665 -1.67 -8.01 38.79
CA SER A 665 -1.43 -8.12 40.24
C SER A 665 -0.02 -7.67 40.67
N ARG A 666 0.82 -7.24 39.74
CA ARG A 666 2.18 -6.74 40.00
C ARG A 666 2.39 -5.37 39.36
N GLU A 667 3.45 -4.70 39.79
CA GLU A 667 3.90 -3.45 39.17
C GLU A 667 4.27 -3.65 37.68
N PRO A 668 4.15 -2.59 36.84
CA PRO A 668 4.48 -2.68 35.42
C PRO A 668 5.96 -2.99 35.23
N SER A 669 6.27 -3.97 34.37
CA SER A 669 7.64 -4.26 33.97
C SER A 669 8.21 -3.10 33.16
N ARG A 670 9.43 -2.67 33.50
CA ARG A 670 10.21 -1.77 32.65
C ARG A 670 10.88 -2.59 31.53
N PRO A 671 11.03 -2.03 30.31
CA PRO A 671 11.68 -2.74 29.21
C PRO A 671 13.13 -3.07 29.54
N ALA A 672 13.51 -4.34 29.45
CA ALA A 672 14.90 -4.77 29.57
C ALA A 672 15.62 -4.50 28.23
N PRO A 673 16.63 -3.62 28.18
CA PRO A 673 17.29 -3.24 26.93
C PRO A 673 18.07 -4.42 26.32
N PRO A 674 18.30 -4.41 24.99
CA PRO A 674 19.18 -5.40 24.37
C PRO A 674 20.66 -5.19 24.79
N PRO A 675 21.58 -6.13 24.48
CA PRO A 675 22.99 -6.07 24.88
C PRO A 675 23.74 -4.80 24.46
N TRP A 676 23.26 -4.11 23.43
CA TRP A 676 23.83 -2.84 22.94
C TRP A 676 23.14 -1.58 23.49
N GLY A 677 22.19 -1.72 24.41
CA GLY A 677 21.40 -0.63 24.98
C GLY A 677 20.24 -0.16 24.08
N ASP A 678 19.65 0.99 24.41
CA ASP A 678 18.44 1.56 23.78
C ASP A 678 18.73 2.52 22.61
N ARG A 679 19.90 2.40 21.98
CA ARG A 679 20.30 3.23 20.83
C ARG A 679 19.50 2.90 19.56
N ILE A 680 19.46 3.83 18.61
CA ILE A 680 18.89 3.60 17.28
C ILE A 680 19.76 2.58 16.54
N PHE A 681 19.15 1.57 15.93
CA PHE A 681 19.85 0.42 15.36
C PHE A 681 20.63 0.75 14.07
N SER A 682 21.86 0.24 13.93
CA SER A 682 22.70 0.38 12.72
C SER A 682 23.25 -0.98 12.31
N PHE A 683 23.08 -1.39 11.05
CA PHE A 683 23.62 -2.68 10.58
C PHE A 683 25.15 -2.72 10.65
N LEU A 684 25.82 -1.66 10.18
CA LEU A 684 27.28 -1.62 10.13
C LEU A 684 27.91 -1.63 11.54
N ARG A 685 27.24 -1.04 12.54
CA ARG A 685 27.70 -1.05 13.93
C ARG A 685 27.27 -2.31 14.67
N ASP A 686 26.02 -2.75 14.53
CA ASP A 686 25.40 -3.71 15.45
C ASP A 686 25.34 -5.13 14.90
N VAL A 687 25.44 -5.34 13.57
CA VAL A 687 25.34 -6.66 12.93
C VAL A 687 26.63 -7.03 12.24
N GLN A 688 27.22 -6.15 11.42
CA GLN A 688 28.43 -6.46 10.67
C GLN A 688 29.60 -7.01 11.53
N PRO A 689 29.82 -6.57 12.79
CA PRO A 689 30.87 -7.15 13.62
C PRO A 689 30.72 -8.66 13.86
N LEU A 690 29.50 -9.18 13.96
CA LEU A 690 29.26 -10.61 14.12
C LEU A 690 29.64 -11.37 12.84
N LEU A 691 29.34 -10.80 11.67
CA LEU A 691 29.73 -11.39 10.38
C LEU A 691 31.25 -11.39 10.21
N ASN A 692 31.91 -10.32 10.64
CA ASN A 692 33.36 -10.22 10.63
C ASN A 692 34.03 -11.25 11.55
N ALA A 693 33.40 -11.56 12.69
CA ALA A 693 33.94 -12.53 13.65
C ALA A 693 33.73 -13.98 13.20
N HIS A 694 32.58 -14.28 12.57
CA HIS A 694 32.12 -15.67 12.40
C HIS A 694 31.97 -16.13 10.95
N CYS A 695 31.86 -15.22 9.98
CA CYS A 695 31.41 -15.57 8.63
C CYS A 695 32.41 -15.24 7.53
N ILE A 696 33.15 -14.13 7.63
CA ILE A 696 34.03 -13.68 6.53
C ILE A 696 35.17 -14.66 6.24
N ALA A 697 35.60 -15.48 7.21
CA ALA A 697 36.63 -16.49 7.01
C ALA A 697 36.32 -17.44 5.83
N CYS A 698 35.05 -17.71 5.56
CA CYS A 698 34.60 -18.49 4.41
C CYS A 698 33.97 -17.59 3.32
N HIS A 699 33.27 -16.53 3.71
CA HIS A 699 32.48 -15.68 2.81
C HIS A 699 33.20 -14.39 2.35
N THR A 700 34.52 -14.46 2.14
CA THR A 700 35.28 -13.31 1.61
C THR A 700 35.41 -13.35 0.09
N HIS A 701 35.94 -14.43 -0.49
CA HIS A 701 36.51 -14.33 -1.84
C HIS A 701 35.59 -14.81 -2.96
N ASP A 702 34.94 -15.97 -2.75
CA ASP A 702 34.35 -16.75 -3.83
C ASP A 702 32.84 -16.89 -3.63
N ARG A 703 32.08 -16.02 -4.30
CA ARG A 703 30.62 -16.05 -4.28
C ARG A 703 30.07 -17.30 -4.96
N ALA A 704 30.72 -17.79 -6.01
CA ALA A 704 30.26 -18.98 -6.72
C ALA A 704 30.38 -20.24 -5.83
N ALA A 705 31.44 -20.33 -5.04
CA ALA A 705 31.63 -21.42 -4.09
C ALA A 705 30.76 -21.28 -2.83
N ASN A 706 30.56 -20.06 -2.32
CA ASN A 706 29.96 -19.84 -0.99
C ASN A 706 28.57 -19.16 -1.02
N ALA A 707 27.98 -18.99 -2.21
CA ALA A 707 26.70 -18.32 -2.51
C ALA A 707 26.62 -16.81 -2.18
N VAL A 708 27.25 -16.35 -1.10
CA VAL A 708 27.22 -14.96 -0.62
C VAL A 708 28.61 -14.49 -0.21
N ILE A 709 28.81 -13.17 -0.32
CA ILE A 709 29.97 -12.45 0.23
C ILE A 709 29.50 -11.62 1.42
N LEU A 710 30.24 -11.66 2.53
CA LEU A 710 29.83 -11.03 3.80
C LEU A 710 30.81 -9.99 4.32
N THR A 711 31.69 -9.46 3.46
CA THR A 711 32.65 -8.40 3.84
C THR A 711 31.95 -7.07 4.12
N ASP A 712 32.58 -6.26 4.98
CA ASP A 712 32.14 -4.90 5.32
C ASP A 712 32.64 -3.84 4.34
N ASP A 713 32.91 -4.25 3.10
CA ASP A 713 33.27 -3.35 2.01
C ASP A 713 32.08 -2.46 1.68
N LEU A 714 32.32 -1.15 1.58
CA LEU A 714 31.29 -0.16 1.28
C LEU A 714 30.91 -0.26 -0.19
N THR A 715 29.63 -0.51 -0.45
CA THR A 715 29.02 -0.35 -1.77
C THR A 715 28.49 1.08 -1.90
N ASP A 716 27.88 1.41 -3.04
CA ASP A 716 27.42 2.78 -3.30
C ASP A 716 26.54 3.34 -2.18
N GLN A 717 25.67 2.51 -1.58
CA GLN A 717 24.76 2.93 -0.51
C GLN A 717 24.78 2.03 0.73
N PHE A 718 25.54 0.92 0.78
CA PHE A 718 25.49 0.00 1.92
C PHE A 718 26.86 -0.69 2.14
N THR A 719 26.86 -1.88 2.75
CA THR A 719 27.95 -2.86 2.62
C THR A 719 27.55 -4.01 1.70
N ILE A 720 28.55 -4.77 1.22
CA ILE A 720 28.29 -6.00 0.44
C ILE A 720 27.48 -7.00 1.27
N ALA A 721 27.89 -7.24 2.52
CA ALA A 721 27.22 -8.22 3.39
C ALA A 721 25.73 -7.93 3.54
N TYR A 722 25.37 -6.66 3.75
CA TYR A 722 23.97 -6.26 3.87
C TYR A 722 23.17 -6.63 2.62
N GLN A 723 23.64 -6.21 1.44
CA GLN A 723 22.94 -6.45 0.17
C GLN A 723 22.80 -7.94 -0.14
N GLU A 724 23.81 -8.75 0.17
CA GLU A 724 23.79 -10.21 -0.07
C GLU A 724 22.82 -10.94 0.85
N LEU A 725 22.55 -10.41 2.05
CA LEU A 725 21.63 -11.03 3.01
C LEU A 725 20.17 -10.65 2.78
N LEU A 726 19.86 -9.54 2.11
CA LEU A 726 18.48 -9.09 1.86
C LEU A 726 17.55 -10.18 1.27
N PRO A 727 17.95 -10.99 0.27
CA PRO A 727 17.09 -12.03 -0.30
C PRO A 727 16.74 -13.17 0.66
N TYR A 728 17.42 -13.27 1.80
CA TYR A 728 17.20 -14.29 2.83
C TYR A 728 16.28 -13.84 3.95
N LEU A 729 15.84 -12.57 3.91
CA LEU A 729 14.95 -11.98 4.90
C LEU A 729 13.48 -12.15 4.50
N SER A 730 12.63 -12.35 5.50
CA SER A 730 11.18 -12.27 5.35
C SER A 730 10.69 -11.03 6.10
N VAL A 731 10.43 -9.96 5.35
CA VAL A 731 10.17 -8.62 5.88
C VAL A 731 8.91 -8.01 5.25
N ALA A 732 8.32 -7.05 5.96
CA ALA A 732 7.17 -6.29 5.49
C ALA A 732 7.57 -5.31 4.37
N ASN A 733 6.57 -4.89 3.59
CA ASN A 733 6.74 -3.98 2.45
C ASN A 733 5.80 -2.79 2.59
N ALA A 734 6.36 -1.57 2.55
CA ALA A 734 5.59 -0.32 2.59
C ALA A 734 5.41 0.32 1.19
N MET A 735 6.11 -0.18 0.18
CA MET A 735 6.28 0.46 -1.12
C MET A 735 5.30 -0.02 -2.19
N ARG A 736 4.51 -1.08 -1.94
CA ARG A 736 3.51 -1.54 -2.92
C ARG A 736 2.21 -0.76 -2.73
N TRP A 737 1.82 -0.04 -3.77
CA TRP A 737 0.62 0.78 -3.78
C TRP A 737 -0.62 -0.08 -3.89
N ASP A 738 -1.63 0.23 -3.08
CA ASP A 738 -2.94 -0.44 -3.04
C ASP A 738 -2.84 -1.99 -3.02
N HIS A 739 -1.82 -2.53 -2.36
CA HIS A 739 -1.59 -3.97 -2.31
C HIS A 739 -2.25 -4.56 -1.05
N PRO A 740 -3.15 -5.56 -1.16
CA PRO A 740 -3.85 -6.16 -0.01
C PRO A 740 -2.93 -6.58 1.14
N ASP A 741 -1.78 -7.19 0.83
CA ASP A 741 -0.82 -7.64 1.84
C ASP A 741 -0.22 -6.49 2.68
N ASP A 742 -0.26 -5.26 2.18
CA ASP A 742 0.32 -4.10 2.86
C ASP A 742 -0.73 -3.21 3.53
N VAL A 743 -1.99 -3.58 3.42
CA VAL A 743 -3.14 -2.90 4.05
C VAL A 743 -3.73 -3.76 5.17
N TYR A 744 -3.95 -5.05 4.90
CA TYR A 744 -4.61 -5.94 5.83
C TYR A 744 -3.64 -6.51 6.88
N PRO A 745 -4.14 -6.80 8.11
CA PRO A 745 -3.39 -7.55 9.10
C PRO A 745 -2.85 -8.86 8.53
N ARG A 746 -1.63 -9.22 8.91
CA ARG A 746 -0.96 -10.43 8.44
C ARG A 746 -1.03 -11.53 9.50
N PRO A 747 -1.20 -12.80 9.10
CA PRO A 747 -1.11 -13.92 10.04
C PRO A 747 0.23 -13.93 10.79
N SER A 748 0.26 -14.57 11.95
CA SER A 748 1.50 -14.88 12.65
C SER A 748 2.46 -15.66 11.75
N TYR A 749 3.75 -15.53 11.98
CA TYR A 749 4.81 -16.16 11.18
C TYR A 749 4.80 -15.74 9.69
N THR A 750 4.35 -14.52 9.38
CA THR A 750 4.47 -13.97 8.02
C THR A 750 5.82 -13.32 7.79
N TYR A 751 6.34 -12.60 8.79
CA TYR A 751 7.59 -11.84 8.73
C TYR A 751 8.47 -12.16 9.95
N GLY A 752 9.71 -11.69 9.90
CA GLY A 752 10.62 -11.71 11.04
C GLY A 752 11.62 -12.85 11.04
N SER A 753 12.45 -12.83 12.07
CA SER A 753 13.57 -13.73 12.32
C SER A 753 13.16 -15.19 12.36
N LYS A 754 11.97 -15.51 12.88
CA LYS A 754 11.49 -16.89 12.99
C LYS A 754 11.25 -17.57 11.64
N VAL A 755 10.85 -16.81 10.63
CA VAL A 755 10.51 -17.34 9.29
C VAL A 755 11.48 -16.97 8.20
N SER A 756 12.44 -16.09 8.50
CA SER A 756 13.50 -15.73 7.58
C SER A 756 14.41 -16.92 7.26
N ARG A 757 14.72 -17.10 5.98
CA ARG A 757 15.55 -18.22 5.50
C ARG A 757 16.95 -18.18 6.10
N LEU A 758 17.48 -16.97 6.34
CA LEU A 758 18.78 -16.77 6.98
C LEU A 758 18.85 -17.48 8.34
N THR A 759 17.88 -17.22 9.22
CA THR A 759 17.80 -17.85 10.54
C THR A 759 17.70 -19.37 10.43
N GLN A 760 16.84 -19.88 9.55
CA GLN A 760 16.66 -21.33 9.37
C GLN A 760 17.95 -22.03 8.93
N LEU A 761 18.73 -21.39 8.05
CA LEU A 761 20.02 -21.93 7.59
C LEU A 761 21.04 -22.00 8.73
N LEU A 762 21.12 -20.96 9.56
CA LEU A 762 22.08 -20.91 10.65
C LEU A 762 21.68 -21.84 11.82
N GLU A 763 20.39 -21.94 12.13
CA GLU A 763 19.88 -22.83 13.17
C GLU A 763 20.01 -24.31 12.82
N ALA A 764 19.98 -24.67 11.53
CA ALA A 764 20.26 -26.03 11.07
C ALA A 764 21.74 -26.44 11.27
N GLY A 765 22.59 -25.49 11.66
CA GLY A 765 24.03 -25.66 11.74
C GLY A 765 24.72 -25.23 10.44
N HIS A 766 25.85 -24.52 10.57
CA HIS A 766 26.59 -24.00 9.43
C HIS A 766 28.09 -24.19 9.64
N HIS A 767 28.64 -25.28 9.10
CA HIS A 767 30.07 -25.59 9.07
C HIS A 767 30.81 -25.43 10.42
N GLY A 768 30.15 -25.77 11.53
CA GLY A 768 30.75 -25.71 12.88
C GLY A 768 30.79 -24.32 13.51
N VAL A 769 30.27 -23.29 12.84
CA VAL A 769 30.11 -21.94 13.42
C VAL A 769 29.08 -21.99 14.55
N LYS A 770 29.42 -21.39 15.69
CA LYS A 770 28.53 -21.22 16.84
C LYS A 770 28.44 -19.74 17.18
N LEU A 771 27.21 -19.23 17.28
CA LEU A 771 26.93 -17.86 17.69
C LEU A 771 26.59 -17.83 19.19
N GLY A 772 27.05 -16.80 19.89
CA GLY A 772 26.63 -16.52 21.26
C GLY A 772 25.21 -15.95 21.32
N ASP A 773 24.65 -15.85 22.52
CA ASP A 773 23.28 -15.33 22.72
C ASP A 773 23.14 -13.89 22.23
N ASP A 774 24.15 -13.04 22.48
CA ASP A 774 24.18 -11.64 22.01
C ASP A 774 24.19 -11.56 20.48
N ASP A 775 24.96 -12.41 19.80
CA ASP A 775 25.02 -12.45 18.33
C ASP A 775 23.70 -12.90 17.72
N TRP A 776 23.06 -13.92 18.33
CA TRP A 776 21.72 -14.34 17.94
C TRP A 776 20.72 -13.20 18.11
N GLN A 777 20.78 -12.49 19.23
CA GLN A 777 19.87 -11.38 19.50
C GLN A 777 20.07 -10.22 18.52
N ARG A 778 21.32 -9.89 18.16
CA ARG A 778 21.64 -8.89 17.11
C ARG A 778 21.03 -9.27 15.78
N LEU A 779 21.21 -10.54 15.38
CA LEU A 779 20.67 -11.04 14.13
C LEU A 779 19.15 -11.04 14.12
N PHE A 780 18.50 -11.54 15.18
CA PHE A 780 17.05 -11.58 15.26
C PHE A 780 16.44 -10.19 15.25
N VAL A 781 16.94 -9.29 16.10
CA VAL A 781 16.42 -7.92 16.19
C VAL A 781 16.63 -7.15 14.90
N TRP A 782 17.74 -7.33 14.18
CA TRP A 782 17.92 -6.70 12.87
C TRP A 782 16.86 -7.12 11.86
N ILE A 783 16.58 -8.42 11.78
CA ILE A 783 15.55 -8.97 10.88
C ILE A 783 14.17 -8.49 11.31
N ASP A 784 13.88 -8.54 12.61
CA ASP A 784 12.59 -8.14 13.19
C ASP A 784 12.36 -6.61 13.03
N ALA A 785 13.40 -5.79 13.17
CA ALA A 785 13.42 -4.36 12.80
C ALA A 785 13.40 -4.10 11.28
N ASN A 786 12.88 -5.08 10.53
CA ASN A 786 12.64 -5.05 9.10
C ASN A 786 13.90 -4.78 8.27
N GLY A 787 15.06 -5.25 8.74
CA GLY A 787 16.31 -5.14 8.00
C GLY A 787 16.86 -3.72 7.89
N VAL A 788 16.56 -2.82 8.84
CA VAL A 788 17.10 -1.46 8.86
C VAL A 788 18.64 -1.43 8.74
N TYR A 789 19.20 -0.44 8.01
CA TYR A 789 20.65 -0.29 7.84
C TYR A 789 21.20 0.94 8.56
N TYR A 790 20.58 2.10 8.35
CA TYR A 790 21.02 3.37 8.91
C TYR A 790 20.34 3.70 10.24
N ASP A 791 21.08 4.34 11.16
CA ASP A 791 20.56 4.79 12.46
C ASP A 791 20.12 6.26 12.49
N ARG A 792 20.10 6.92 11.34
CA ARG A 792 19.75 8.34 11.19
C ARG A 792 19.25 8.65 9.79
N TYR A 793 18.56 9.78 9.64
CA TYR A 793 18.00 10.22 8.36
C TYR A 793 18.92 11.16 7.60
N GLU A 794 19.57 12.06 8.32
CA GLU A 794 20.32 13.20 7.80
C GLU A 794 21.52 12.75 6.97
N THR A 795 21.74 13.36 5.78
CA THR A 795 22.93 13.12 4.94
C THR A 795 23.55 14.44 4.44
N PRO A 796 24.61 14.97 5.09
CA PRO A 796 25.12 16.30 4.77
C PRO A 796 26.08 16.35 3.58
N HIS A 797 26.58 15.20 3.11
CA HIS A 797 27.70 15.14 2.16
C HIS A 797 27.50 14.20 0.99
N TRP A 798 26.59 13.24 1.09
CA TRP A 798 26.41 12.18 0.11
C TRP A 798 24.94 12.16 -0.33
N PRO A 799 24.59 12.76 -1.48
CA PRO A 799 23.21 12.76 -1.98
C PRO A 799 22.65 11.34 -2.05
N ASN A 800 21.56 11.10 -1.32
CA ASN A 800 20.99 9.77 -1.10
C ASN A 800 22.04 8.68 -0.78
N ARG A 801 23.08 9.05 -0.04
CA ARG A 801 24.17 8.20 0.46
C ARG A 801 25.05 7.53 -0.60
N ARG A 802 25.01 8.01 -1.84
CA ARG A 802 25.82 7.50 -2.95
C ARG A 802 27.26 8.00 -2.87
N ILE A 803 28.22 7.08 -2.78
CA ILE A 803 29.64 7.40 -2.64
C ILE A 803 30.43 7.29 -3.95
N PHE A 804 29.96 6.52 -4.94
CA PHE A 804 30.64 6.37 -6.22
C PHE A 804 30.11 7.37 -7.25
N ALA A 805 30.56 8.62 -7.14
CA ALA A 805 30.22 9.71 -8.04
C ALA A 805 31.49 10.41 -8.60
N GLY A 806 31.28 11.33 -9.54
CA GLY A 806 32.33 12.27 -9.97
C GLY A 806 33.52 11.64 -10.71
N PRO A 807 34.71 12.28 -10.63
CA PRO A 807 35.93 11.83 -11.30
C PRO A 807 36.39 10.43 -10.88
N GLU A 808 36.25 10.06 -9.61
CA GLU A 808 36.57 8.74 -9.10
C GLU A 808 35.74 7.67 -9.80
N ARG A 809 34.42 7.88 -9.89
CA ARG A 809 33.53 6.97 -10.60
C ARG A 809 33.88 6.85 -12.08
N LYS A 810 34.17 7.98 -12.74
CA LYS A 810 34.57 8.00 -14.16
C LYS A 810 35.83 7.17 -14.40
N ALA A 811 36.85 7.32 -13.55
CA ALA A 811 38.09 6.54 -13.67
C ALA A 811 37.86 5.03 -13.52
N LEU A 812 36.99 4.64 -12.57
CA LEU A 812 36.60 3.23 -12.38
C LEU A 812 35.86 2.68 -13.60
N ASP A 813 34.90 3.43 -14.16
CA ASP A 813 34.13 3.03 -15.34
C ASP A 813 35.03 2.89 -16.59
N GLU A 814 36.01 3.78 -16.77
CA GLU A 814 36.96 3.75 -17.89
C GLU A 814 37.88 2.52 -17.84
N VAL A 815 38.43 2.18 -16.66
CA VAL A 815 39.24 0.97 -16.49
C VAL A 815 38.38 -0.28 -16.66
N HIS A 816 37.18 -0.30 -16.09
CA HIS A 816 36.24 -1.41 -16.27
C HIS A 816 35.94 -1.66 -17.75
N ALA A 817 35.65 -0.60 -18.52
CA ALA A 817 35.40 -0.70 -19.96
C ALA A 817 36.58 -1.32 -20.71
N ARG A 818 37.82 -1.00 -20.34
CA ARG A 818 39.03 -1.54 -20.98
C ARG A 818 39.37 -2.97 -20.56
N ARG A 819 39.23 -3.30 -19.27
CA ARG A 819 39.85 -4.48 -18.66
C ARG A 819 38.86 -5.55 -18.23
N CYS A 820 37.65 -5.16 -17.86
CA CYS A 820 36.70 -6.04 -17.16
C CYS A 820 35.42 -6.30 -17.98
N ALA A 821 35.02 -5.36 -18.84
CA ALA A 821 33.74 -5.40 -19.55
C ALA A 821 33.59 -6.60 -20.52
N ASN A 822 34.68 -7.22 -20.95
CA ASN A 822 34.61 -8.43 -21.77
C ASN A 822 34.15 -9.66 -20.96
N CYS A 823 34.37 -9.68 -19.65
CA CYS A 823 33.93 -10.75 -18.74
C CYS A 823 32.68 -10.38 -17.92
N HIS A 824 32.51 -9.08 -17.61
CA HIS A 824 31.45 -8.52 -16.77
C HIS A 824 30.50 -7.57 -17.53
N GLY A 825 30.46 -7.66 -18.86
CA GLY A 825 29.64 -6.80 -19.71
C GLY A 825 28.15 -7.06 -19.58
N LYS A 826 27.33 -6.19 -20.19
CA LYS A 826 25.86 -6.23 -20.15
C LYS A 826 25.22 -7.50 -20.77
N GLY A 827 25.97 -8.56 -21.06
CA GLY A 827 25.61 -9.69 -21.92
C GLY A 827 25.19 -11.00 -21.23
N ASP A 828 25.37 -11.12 -19.91
CA ASP A 828 25.08 -12.38 -19.18
C ASP A 828 23.82 -12.33 -18.30
N GLY A 829 23.13 -11.18 -18.28
CA GLY A 829 21.94 -10.94 -17.46
C GLY A 829 22.25 -10.75 -15.97
N LYS A 830 23.52 -10.70 -15.59
CA LYS A 830 23.99 -10.40 -14.24
C LYS A 830 24.71 -9.06 -14.30
N ALA A 831 23.98 -7.98 -14.04
CA ALA A 831 24.63 -6.69 -13.80
C ALA A 831 25.40 -6.78 -12.46
N ASP A 832 26.55 -7.47 -12.44
CA ASP A 832 27.37 -7.70 -11.27
C ASP A 832 28.05 -6.39 -10.88
N THR A 833 27.35 -5.56 -10.11
CA THR A 833 27.86 -4.29 -9.57
C THR A 833 28.83 -4.47 -8.40
N TRP A 834 29.12 -5.72 -7.98
CA TRP A 834 29.91 -6.01 -6.77
C TRP A 834 31.40 -5.69 -6.89
N TRP A 835 31.92 -5.52 -8.11
CA TRP A 835 33.29 -5.02 -8.27
C TRP A 835 33.41 -3.57 -7.80
N LEU A 836 32.32 -2.79 -7.86
CA LEU A 836 32.26 -1.40 -7.40
C LEU A 836 32.03 -1.35 -5.87
N SER A 837 33.08 -1.68 -5.13
CA SER A 837 33.11 -1.64 -3.67
C SER A 837 34.44 -1.05 -3.18
N LEU A 838 34.41 -0.44 -1.99
CA LEU A 838 35.57 0.13 -1.32
C LEU A 838 35.79 -0.60 0.00
N ASN A 839 36.94 -1.25 0.15
CA ASN A 839 37.33 -1.76 1.46
C ASN A 839 37.66 -0.57 2.38
N ARG A 840 36.90 -0.42 3.48
CA ARG A 840 36.98 0.75 4.36
C ARG A 840 38.34 0.90 5.06
N ARG A 841 39.09 -0.19 5.24
CA ARG A 841 40.36 -0.22 5.98
C ARG A 841 41.56 0.00 5.07
N ASP A 842 41.59 -0.68 3.93
CA ASP A 842 42.69 -0.58 2.97
C ASP A 842 42.15 -0.64 1.53
N PRO A 843 42.25 0.46 0.74
CA PRO A 843 41.79 0.49 -0.64
C PRO A 843 42.35 -0.64 -1.50
N ARG A 844 43.58 -1.13 -1.22
CA ARG A 844 44.23 -2.21 -1.98
C ARG A 844 43.49 -3.54 -1.87
N LEU A 845 42.71 -3.74 -0.81
CA LEU A 845 41.88 -4.92 -0.59
C LEU A 845 40.51 -4.82 -1.25
N SER A 846 40.18 -3.67 -1.86
CA SER A 846 38.92 -3.49 -2.60
C SER A 846 38.89 -4.44 -3.80
N ARG A 847 37.69 -4.99 -4.09
CA ARG A 847 37.52 -6.04 -5.10
C ARG A 847 38.00 -5.65 -6.50
N ALA A 848 37.78 -4.39 -6.89
CA ALA A 848 38.22 -3.84 -8.17
C ALA A 848 39.76 -3.91 -8.37
N LEU A 849 40.54 -4.04 -7.30
CA LEU A 849 42.00 -4.18 -7.34
C LEU A 849 42.43 -5.59 -7.01
N ALA A 850 41.98 -6.13 -5.89
CA ALA A 850 42.49 -7.38 -5.35
C ALA A 850 42.05 -8.59 -6.20
N ALA A 851 40.82 -8.62 -6.71
CA ALA A 851 40.33 -9.73 -7.54
C ALA A 851 41.09 -9.88 -8.88
N PRO A 852 41.28 -8.81 -9.68
CA PRO A 852 41.98 -8.88 -10.98
C PRO A 852 43.51 -8.94 -10.89
N LEU A 853 44.11 -8.59 -9.74
CA LEU A 853 45.56 -8.65 -9.54
C LEU A 853 46.07 -10.09 -9.44
N ALA A 854 47.16 -10.39 -10.12
CA ALA A 854 47.81 -11.70 -10.10
C ALA A 854 48.24 -12.09 -8.67
N ARG A 855 48.15 -13.39 -8.35
CA ARG A 855 48.58 -13.93 -7.05
C ARG A 855 50.07 -13.69 -6.77
N ALA A 856 50.90 -13.77 -7.80
CA ALA A 856 52.33 -13.49 -7.70
C ALA A 856 52.63 -12.04 -7.26
N ALA A 857 51.69 -11.12 -7.51
CA ALA A 857 51.75 -9.72 -7.09
C ALA A 857 50.93 -9.44 -5.82
N GLY A 858 50.50 -10.48 -5.09
CA GLY A 858 49.72 -10.36 -3.85
C GLY A 858 48.20 -10.19 -4.03
N GLY A 859 47.69 -10.31 -5.26
CA GLY A 859 46.26 -10.30 -5.54
C GLY A 859 45.57 -11.65 -5.35
N TRP A 860 44.26 -11.70 -5.62
CA TRP A 860 43.45 -12.91 -5.49
C TRP A 860 43.44 -13.77 -6.76
N GLY A 861 43.83 -13.20 -7.91
CA GLY A 861 43.90 -13.87 -9.21
C GLY A 861 42.60 -14.59 -9.56
N ARG A 862 41.49 -13.84 -9.63
CA ARG A 862 40.13 -14.38 -9.80
C ARG A 862 39.53 -14.17 -11.19
N CYS A 863 40.18 -13.37 -12.03
CA CYS A 863 39.73 -13.12 -13.39
C CYS A 863 40.23 -14.18 -14.39
N ASP A 864 39.63 -14.18 -15.58
CA ASP A 864 40.03 -14.98 -16.73
C ASP A 864 41.36 -14.46 -17.27
N GLY A 865 42.41 -15.23 -17.03
CA GLY A 865 43.76 -14.77 -17.33
C GLY A 865 44.22 -13.65 -16.40
N THR A 866 45.32 -13.02 -16.77
CA THR A 866 45.94 -11.97 -15.95
C THR A 866 45.41 -10.60 -16.38
N VAL A 867 44.55 -10.00 -15.56
CA VAL A 867 44.05 -8.64 -15.80
C VAL A 867 45.09 -7.59 -15.39
N PHE A 868 45.66 -7.74 -14.19
CA PHE A 868 46.82 -6.96 -13.74
C PHE A 868 47.95 -7.92 -13.33
N ALA A 869 49.06 -7.89 -14.07
CA ALA A 869 50.22 -8.74 -13.78
C ALA A 869 51.00 -8.26 -12.55
N SER A 870 51.01 -6.95 -12.31
CA SER A 870 51.65 -6.31 -11.17
C SER A 870 50.87 -5.06 -10.73
N ALA A 871 51.14 -4.59 -9.52
CA ALA A 871 50.62 -3.32 -9.01
C ALA A 871 51.21 -2.09 -9.73
N ASP A 872 52.16 -2.29 -10.65
CA ASP A 872 52.75 -1.22 -11.45
C ASP A 872 51.94 -0.87 -12.71
N ASP A 873 50.95 -1.69 -13.05
CA ASP A 873 50.06 -1.48 -14.18
C ASP A 873 49.38 -0.10 -14.10
N PRO A 874 49.38 0.70 -15.20
CA PRO A 874 48.77 2.03 -15.21
C PRO A 874 47.28 2.03 -14.84
N ASP A 875 46.52 1.02 -15.28
CA ASP A 875 45.09 0.92 -14.98
C ASP A 875 44.87 0.49 -13.52
N TYR A 876 45.74 -0.36 -12.96
CA TYR A 876 45.72 -0.68 -11.53
C TYR A 876 45.98 0.58 -10.68
N LYS A 877 47.00 1.37 -11.04
CA LYS A 877 47.34 2.64 -10.35
C LYS A 877 46.19 3.64 -10.45
N ALA A 878 45.50 3.72 -11.59
CA ALA A 878 44.33 4.58 -11.75
C ALA A 878 43.17 4.18 -10.82
N VAL A 879 42.83 2.89 -10.75
CA VAL A 879 41.79 2.39 -9.83
C VAL A 879 42.20 2.63 -8.36
N LEU A 880 43.45 2.36 -8.00
CA LEU A 880 43.96 2.59 -6.64
C LEU A 880 43.91 4.08 -6.27
N ALA A 881 44.28 4.97 -7.18
CA ALA A 881 44.17 6.41 -6.97
C ALA A 881 42.72 6.85 -6.73
N ALA A 882 41.78 6.37 -7.55
CA ALA A 882 40.36 6.69 -7.40
C ALA A 882 39.79 6.21 -6.05
N LEU A 883 40.06 4.96 -5.67
CA LEU A 883 39.58 4.40 -4.39
C LEU A 883 40.27 5.03 -3.18
N THR A 884 41.55 5.41 -3.30
CA THR A 884 42.28 6.12 -2.24
C THR A 884 41.72 7.54 -2.06
N SER A 885 41.44 8.24 -3.16
CA SER A 885 40.76 9.55 -3.15
C SER A 885 39.41 9.45 -2.44
N LEU A 886 38.58 8.48 -2.84
CA LEU A 886 37.27 8.25 -2.23
C LEU A 886 37.36 7.95 -0.73
N ARG A 887 38.30 7.10 -0.31
CA ARG A 887 38.54 6.82 1.11
C ARG A 887 38.99 8.07 1.88
N ALA A 888 39.85 8.90 1.30
CA ALA A 888 40.27 10.15 1.92
C ALA A 888 39.09 11.13 2.06
N ALA A 889 38.23 11.22 1.05
CA ALA A 889 37.00 11.99 1.11
C ALA A 889 36.06 11.50 2.23
N LEU A 890 35.86 10.18 2.35
CA LEU A 890 35.06 9.57 3.43
C LEU A 890 35.69 9.75 4.82
N ALA A 891 37.01 9.88 4.94
CA ALA A 891 37.65 10.18 6.22
C ALA A 891 37.37 11.63 6.68
N GLN A 892 37.29 12.57 5.72
CA GLN A 892 36.98 13.98 6.01
C GLN A 892 35.48 14.23 6.17
N ARG A 893 34.66 13.53 5.37
CA ARG A 893 33.20 13.66 5.30
C ARG A 893 32.59 12.26 5.32
N PRO A 894 32.48 11.63 6.51
CA PRO A 894 32.02 10.25 6.58
C PRO A 894 30.56 10.10 6.18
N ARG A 895 30.24 9.02 5.47
CA ARG A 895 28.86 8.56 5.28
C ARG A 895 28.27 8.14 6.63
N GLU A 896 26.96 8.19 6.76
CA GLU A 896 26.25 8.08 8.04
C GLU A 896 26.48 6.75 8.76
N ASP A 897 26.67 5.67 8.00
CA ASP A 897 27.01 4.35 8.55
C ASP A 897 28.44 4.33 9.11
N ILE A 898 29.38 5.07 8.52
CA ILE A 898 30.74 5.25 9.08
C ILE A 898 30.69 6.12 10.34
N LEU A 899 29.88 7.20 10.34
CA LEU A 899 29.65 8.00 11.54
C LEU A 899 29.09 7.16 12.70
N SER A 900 28.25 6.16 12.39
CA SER A 900 27.68 5.25 13.38
C SER A 900 28.75 4.43 14.12
N LEU A 901 29.95 4.27 13.56
CA LEU A 901 31.04 3.49 14.14
C LEU A 901 31.87 4.28 15.15
N GLN A 902 31.94 5.61 15.05
CA GLN A 902 32.88 6.42 15.81
C GLN A 902 32.74 6.21 17.32
N GLY A 903 33.85 5.87 17.99
CA GLY A 903 33.92 5.60 19.42
C GLY A 903 33.41 4.21 19.84
N THR A 904 32.91 3.39 18.91
CA THR A 904 32.32 2.08 19.20
C THR A 904 33.33 0.93 19.14
N GLU A 905 32.97 -0.24 19.66
CA GLU A 905 33.78 -1.46 19.51
C GLU A 905 33.89 -1.93 18.05
N ALA A 906 32.85 -1.68 17.24
CA ALA A 906 32.84 -2.02 15.82
C ALA A 906 33.89 -1.22 15.01
N GLU A 907 34.21 0.00 15.43
CA GLU A 907 35.34 0.77 14.86
C GLU A 907 36.68 0.13 15.20
N ARG A 908 36.85 -0.32 16.45
CA ARG A 908 38.09 -0.90 16.97
C ARG A 908 38.30 -2.37 16.57
N GLN A 909 37.28 -3.03 16.03
CA GLN A 909 37.36 -4.44 15.64
C GLN A 909 38.46 -4.66 14.59
N GLN A 910 39.43 -5.50 14.94
CA GLN A 910 40.41 -6.00 13.98
C GLN A 910 39.74 -7.00 13.04
N VAL A 911 39.88 -6.77 11.73
CA VAL A 911 39.30 -7.63 10.71
C VAL A 911 40.40 -8.04 9.75
N THR A 912 40.69 -9.34 9.76
CA THR A 912 41.71 -9.95 8.90
C THR A 912 40.99 -10.80 7.86
N LEU A 913 41.19 -10.46 6.58
CA LEU A 913 40.69 -11.29 5.49
C LEU A 913 41.53 -12.56 5.36
N PRO A 914 40.91 -13.75 5.21
CA PRO A 914 41.66 -14.97 4.96
C PRO A 914 42.43 -14.88 3.64
N PRO A 915 43.52 -15.65 3.44
CA PRO A 915 44.15 -15.73 2.14
C PRO A 915 43.18 -16.28 1.08
N PRO A 916 43.23 -15.80 -0.18
CA PRO A 916 42.32 -16.25 -1.22
C PRO A 916 42.56 -17.74 -1.52
N PRO A 917 41.56 -18.64 -1.39
CA PRO A 917 41.74 -20.05 -1.72
C PRO A 917 42.06 -20.21 -3.21
N GLN A 918 42.64 -21.34 -3.62
CA GLN A 918 42.86 -21.67 -5.04
C GLN A 918 41.57 -21.40 -5.84
N PRO A 919 41.64 -20.83 -7.06
CA PRO A 919 40.45 -20.68 -7.90
C PRO A 919 39.81 -22.06 -8.10
N GLY A 920 38.53 -22.19 -7.78
CA GLY A 920 37.79 -23.40 -8.10
C GLY A 920 37.72 -23.63 -9.62
N PRO A 921 37.44 -24.86 -10.07
CA PRO A 921 37.16 -25.11 -11.48
C PRO A 921 36.01 -24.21 -11.96
N ARG A 922 36.23 -23.48 -13.05
CA ARG A 922 35.31 -22.47 -13.61
C ARG A 922 34.00 -23.07 -14.12
N THR A 923 34.05 -24.34 -14.50
CA THR A 923 32.89 -25.15 -14.79
C THR A 923 32.54 -25.88 -13.50
N PRO A 924 31.27 -25.87 -13.05
CA PRO A 924 30.84 -26.84 -12.05
C PRO A 924 31.35 -28.22 -12.52
N PRO A 925 31.98 -29.03 -11.65
CA PRO A 925 32.34 -30.39 -12.04
C PRO A 925 31.11 -31.05 -12.67
N ALA A 926 31.32 -31.79 -13.76
CA ALA A 926 30.23 -32.58 -14.33
C ALA A 926 29.58 -33.35 -13.17
N PRO A 927 28.25 -33.29 -13.00
CA PRO A 927 27.60 -34.04 -11.94
C PRO A 927 28.04 -35.51 -12.04
N PRO A 928 28.18 -36.22 -10.91
CA PRO A 928 28.38 -37.67 -10.93
C PRO A 928 27.39 -38.34 -11.88
N GLU A 929 27.79 -39.44 -12.51
CA GLU A 929 26.97 -40.17 -13.47
C GLU A 929 25.53 -40.38 -12.94
N GLY A 930 24.53 -39.95 -13.72
CA GLY A 930 23.12 -39.97 -13.33
C GLY A 930 22.58 -38.72 -12.60
N GLN A 931 23.42 -37.74 -12.24
CA GLN A 931 22.99 -36.45 -11.69
C GLN A 931 22.88 -35.36 -12.78
N GLY A 932 22.03 -34.35 -12.54
CA GLY A 932 21.74 -33.28 -13.51
C GLY A 932 22.27 -31.90 -13.12
N VAL A 933 22.71 -31.12 -14.11
CA VAL A 933 23.10 -29.70 -13.95
C VAL A 933 22.04 -28.79 -14.58
N TYR A 934 21.61 -27.74 -13.88
CA TYR A 934 20.64 -26.79 -14.45
C TYR A 934 21.32 -25.88 -15.47
N LEU A 935 20.63 -25.60 -16.58
CA LEU A 935 21.13 -24.70 -17.62
C LEU A 935 21.34 -23.27 -17.09
N SER A 936 20.55 -22.83 -16.10
CA SER A 936 20.75 -21.53 -15.45
C SER A 936 22.08 -21.40 -14.70
N ASP A 937 22.68 -22.53 -14.30
CA ASP A 937 23.99 -22.59 -13.65
C ASP A 937 25.16 -22.66 -14.65
N LEU A 938 24.87 -22.87 -15.94
CA LEU A 938 25.87 -22.94 -16.99
C LEU A 938 26.00 -21.60 -17.72
N PRO A 939 27.20 -21.23 -18.19
CA PRO A 939 27.34 -20.13 -19.14
C PRO A 939 26.72 -20.52 -20.49
N TRP A 940 25.91 -19.64 -21.06
CA TRP A 940 25.50 -19.73 -22.47
C TRP A 940 26.56 -19.05 -23.34
N GLU A 941 26.70 -19.52 -24.58
CA GLU A 941 27.54 -18.91 -25.62
C GLU A 941 26.86 -17.67 -26.22
N LYS A 942 25.53 -17.71 -26.34
CA LYS A 942 24.70 -16.63 -26.87
C LYS A 942 23.34 -16.66 -26.20
N ALA A 943 22.76 -15.50 -25.90
CA ALA A 943 21.39 -15.40 -25.42
C ALA A 943 20.74 -14.09 -25.87
N VAL A 944 19.53 -14.16 -26.41
CA VAL A 944 18.71 -13.01 -26.77
C VAL A 944 17.24 -13.26 -26.42
N ALA A 945 16.53 -12.20 -26.05
CA ALA A 945 15.09 -12.17 -25.81
C ALA A 945 14.48 -10.96 -26.51
N GLY A 946 13.28 -11.12 -27.07
CA GLY A 946 12.62 -10.09 -27.89
C GLY A 946 12.18 -8.86 -27.09
N TRP A 947 11.92 -9.04 -25.79
CA TRP A 947 11.57 -7.97 -24.87
C TRP A 947 12.05 -8.30 -23.46
N THR A 948 12.49 -7.29 -22.72
CA THR A 948 12.83 -7.40 -21.29
C THR A 948 12.42 -6.15 -20.53
N ALA A 949 12.06 -6.29 -19.25
CA ALA A 949 11.55 -5.18 -18.44
C ALA A 949 12.56 -4.02 -18.28
N ASN A 950 13.86 -4.33 -18.27
CA ASN A 950 14.95 -3.34 -18.18
C ASN A 950 15.53 -2.94 -19.55
N LYS A 951 14.97 -3.46 -20.66
CA LYS A 951 15.38 -3.18 -22.05
C LYS A 951 16.81 -3.61 -22.41
N ASP A 952 17.36 -4.63 -21.75
CA ASP A 952 18.66 -5.22 -22.08
C ASP A 952 18.62 -6.31 -23.16
N GLY A 953 17.44 -6.82 -23.54
CA GLY A 953 17.29 -7.84 -24.58
C GLY A 953 17.81 -9.23 -24.19
N LEU A 954 17.95 -9.53 -22.90
CA LEU A 954 18.48 -10.81 -22.41
C LEU A 954 17.45 -11.70 -21.67
N PRO A 955 17.56 -13.03 -21.76
CA PRO A 955 16.87 -13.94 -20.85
C PRO A 955 17.34 -13.79 -19.38
N ARG A 956 16.56 -14.28 -18.43
CA ARG A 956 16.83 -14.28 -16.99
C ARG A 956 17.06 -15.68 -16.46
N ARG A 957 18.04 -15.83 -15.57
CA ARG A 957 18.36 -17.09 -14.90
C ARG A 957 17.60 -17.16 -13.58
N ASP A 958 16.89 -18.26 -13.34
CA ASP A 958 16.10 -18.53 -12.13
C ASP A 958 14.99 -17.51 -11.83
N ARG A 959 14.72 -16.60 -12.77
CA ARG A 959 13.68 -15.57 -12.77
C ARG A 959 12.99 -15.55 -14.13
N ASP A 960 11.77 -15.04 -14.17
CA ASP A 960 11.10 -14.69 -15.42
C ASP A 960 11.68 -13.40 -16.03
N VAL A 961 11.25 -13.03 -17.24
CA VAL A 961 11.79 -11.86 -17.97
C VAL A 961 11.49 -10.50 -17.31
N GLU A 962 10.65 -10.48 -16.27
CA GLU A 962 10.34 -9.32 -15.43
C GLU A 962 11.03 -9.37 -14.05
N GLU A 963 12.03 -10.23 -13.86
CA GLU A 963 12.73 -10.46 -12.59
C GLU A 963 11.88 -11.10 -11.47
N LYS A 964 10.70 -11.63 -11.79
CA LYS A 964 9.83 -12.32 -10.83
C LYS A 964 10.17 -13.81 -10.75
N PRO A 965 9.72 -14.55 -9.73
CA PRO A 965 9.92 -16.01 -9.68
C PRO A 965 9.35 -16.72 -10.91
N LEU A 966 10.10 -17.68 -11.47
CA LEU A 966 9.65 -18.52 -12.58
C LEU A 966 8.33 -19.20 -12.23
N ARG A 967 7.35 -19.07 -13.12
CA ARG A 967 6.02 -19.67 -12.98
C ARG A 967 5.53 -20.22 -14.29
N LEU A 968 4.77 -21.31 -14.22
CA LEU A 968 4.05 -21.90 -15.34
C LEU A 968 2.57 -22.11 -14.96
N ALA A 969 1.78 -22.70 -15.86
CA ALA A 969 0.34 -22.96 -15.67
C ALA A 969 0.05 -23.65 -14.31
N GLY A 970 -1.09 -23.30 -13.71
CA GLY A 970 -1.48 -23.79 -12.37
C GLY A 970 -0.78 -23.09 -11.20
N GLY A 971 -0.02 -22.03 -11.45
CA GLY A 971 0.66 -21.24 -10.42
C GLY A 971 1.90 -21.93 -9.82
N ARG A 972 2.36 -23.02 -10.43
CA ARG A 972 3.55 -23.76 -9.99
C ARG A 972 4.78 -22.89 -10.17
N ARG A 973 5.52 -22.70 -9.07
CA ARG A 973 6.75 -21.89 -9.01
C ARG A 973 7.97 -22.77 -9.09
N TYR A 974 8.98 -22.31 -9.82
CA TYR A 974 10.23 -23.03 -10.00
C TYR A 974 11.38 -22.20 -9.44
N ARG A 975 12.30 -22.87 -8.76
CA ARG A 975 13.53 -22.23 -8.26
C ARG A 975 14.60 -22.13 -9.33
N LYS A 976 14.56 -23.03 -10.32
CA LYS A 976 15.59 -23.18 -11.35
C LYS A 976 14.96 -23.14 -12.74
N GLY A 977 15.64 -22.50 -13.68
CA GLY A 977 15.23 -22.42 -15.08
C GLY A 977 15.63 -21.12 -15.75
N ILE A 978 15.12 -20.87 -16.95
CA ILE A 978 15.42 -19.66 -17.71
C ILE A 978 14.12 -18.98 -18.14
N GLY A 979 13.93 -17.73 -17.74
CA GLY A 979 12.83 -16.90 -18.21
C GLY A 979 13.24 -16.07 -19.41
N THR A 980 12.37 -15.95 -20.39
CA THR A 980 12.65 -15.24 -21.64
C THR A 980 11.37 -14.66 -22.24
N HIS A 981 11.50 -14.04 -23.40
CA HIS A 981 10.38 -13.51 -24.18
C HIS A 981 10.64 -13.74 -25.68
N ALA A 982 9.60 -14.11 -26.43
CA ALA A 982 9.73 -14.32 -27.88
C ALA A 982 10.00 -13.01 -28.64
N PRO A 983 10.72 -13.04 -29.78
CA PRO A 983 11.59 -14.14 -30.20
C PRO A 983 12.79 -14.27 -29.25
N SER A 984 13.15 -15.51 -28.90
CA SER A 984 14.32 -15.79 -28.07
C SER A 984 15.18 -16.87 -28.69
N GLU A 985 16.50 -16.74 -28.53
CA GLU A 985 17.48 -17.76 -28.86
C GLU A 985 18.56 -17.82 -27.78
N ILE A 986 18.82 -19.02 -27.24
CA ILE A 986 19.82 -19.28 -26.22
C ILE A 986 20.67 -20.48 -26.66
N VAL A 987 21.98 -20.29 -26.77
CA VAL A 987 22.94 -21.29 -27.27
C VAL A 987 23.88 -21.71 -26.16
N TYR A 988 24.06 -23.01 -25.97
CA TYR A 988 25.01 -23.61 -25.03
C TYR A 988 25.98 -24.51 -25.79
N ASN A 989 27.27 -24.40 -25.46
CA ASN A 989 28.25 -25.41 -25.83
C ASN A 989 28.27 -26.53 -24.77
N LEU A 990 27.99 -27.76 -25.20
CA LEU A 990 27.91 -28.96 -24.38
C LEU A 990 29.18 -29.83 -24.47
N ASP A 991 29.99 -29.66 -25.52
CA ASP A 991 31.16 -30.49 -25.83
C ASP A 991 30.89 -32.01 -25.79
N ALA A 992 29.68 -32.45 -26.17
CA ALA A 992 29.24 -33.85 -26.14
C ALA A 992 29.27 -34.53 -24.75
N ARG A 993 29.25 -33.77 -23.65
CA ARG A 993 29.37 -34.29 -22.27
C ARG A 993 28.07 -34.80 -21.65
N PHE A 994 26.92 -34.57 -22.29
CA PHE A 994 25.60 -34.84 -21.71
C PHE A 994 24.82 -35.82 -22.57
N ALA A 995 24.03 -36.69 -21.93
CA ALA A 995 23.19 -37.67 -22.60
C ALA A 995 21.71 -37.25 -22.69
N ARG A 996 21.21 -36.43 -21.74
CA ARG A 996 19.80 -36.01 -21.74
C ARG A 996 19.61 -34.53 -21.41
N PHE A 997 18.58 -33.91 -21.97
CA PHE A 997 18.08 -32.59 -21.62
C PHE A 997 16.63 -32.72 -21.11
N LEU A 998 16.36 -32.18 -19.92
CA LEU A 998 15.07 -32.21 -19.24
C LEU A 998 14.59 -30.78 -18.96
N ALA A 999 13.32 -30.47 -19.22
CA ALA A 999 12.71 -29.20 -18.83
C ALA A 999 11.17 -29.30 -18.73
N GLU A 1000 10.53 -28.30 -18.14
CA GLU A 1000 9.11 -28.02 -18.33
C GLU A 1000 8.99 -26.66 -19.03
N VAL A 1001 8.29 -26.59 -20.16
CA VAL A 1001 8.17 -25.37 -20.97
C VAL A 1001 6.74 -24.87 -21.05
N GLY A 1002 6.55 -23.55 -21.05
CA GLY A 1002 5.24 -22.93 -21.22
C GLY A 1002 5.27 -21.40 -21.18
N GLY A 1003 4.16 -20.80 -21.60
CA GLY A 1003 3.94 -19.37 -21.48
C GLY A 1003 3.83 -18.92 -20.01
N ALA A 1004 4.33 -17.72 -19.73
CA ALA A 1004 4.43 -17.15 -18.39
C ALA A 1004 3.48 -15.96 -18.16
N GLU A 1005 2.67 -15.63 -19.15
CA GLU A 1005 1.61 -14.62 -19.12
C GLU A 1005 0.31 -15.19 -19.70
N GLU A 1006 -0.87 -14.66 -19.34
CA GLU A 1006 -2.17 -15.23 -19.78
C GLU A 1006 -2.48 -15.00 -21.26
N GLY A 1007 -1.87 -13.99 -21.88
CA GLY A 1007 -2.29 -13.43 -23.17
C GLY A 1007 -1.55 -13.90 -24.41
N GLY A 1008 -0.29 -14.36 -24.31
CA GLY A 1008 0.58 -14.62 -25.46
C GLY A 1008 0.57 -16.05 -25.99
N THR A 1009 1.36 -16.28 -27.03
CA THR A 1009 1.42 -17.48 -27.86
C THR A 1009 2.85 -17.76 -28.26
N VAL A 1010 3.40 -18.86 -27.75
CA VAL A 1010 4.82 -19.17 -27.93
C VAL A 1010 5.04 -20.57 -28.47
N VAL A 1011 6.09 -20.76 -29.26
CA VAL A 1011 6.56 -22.10 -29.68
C VAL A 1011 7.98 -22.30 -29.15
N PHE A 1012 8.18 -23.35 -28.36
CA PHE A 1012 9.50 -23.76 -27.87
C PHE A 1012 10.10 -24.77 -28.85
N GLN A 1013 11.32 -24.50 -29.31
CA GLN A 1013 12.08 -25.40 -30.15
C GLN A 1013 13.45 -25.67 -29.54
N VAL A 1014 13.94 -26.90 -29.67
CA VAL A 1014 15.28 -27.28 -29.23
C VAL A 1014 16.03 -27.87 -30.41
N TYR A 1015 17.23 -27.38 -30.66
CA TYR A 1015 18.13 -27.87 -31.69
C TYR A 1015 19.41 -28.41 -31.06
N GLY A 1016 19.87 -29.57 -31.53
CA GLY A 1016 21.20 -30.11 -31.24
C GLY A 1016 22.03 -30.14 -32.52
N ASP A 1017 23.19 -29.50 -32.53
CA ASP A 1017 24.06 -29.37 -33.72
C ASP A 1017 23.28 -28.93 -34.98
N ASN A 1018 22.45 -27.89 -34.82
CA ASN A 1018 21.53 -27.34 -35.82
C ASN A 1018 20.39 -28.27 -36.31
N LYS A 1019 20.27 -29.49 -35.78
CA LYS A 1019 19.13 -30.38 -36.05
C LYS A 1019 18.01 -30.15 -35.03
N LEU A 1020 16.78 -29.92 -35.49
CA LEU A 1020 15.61 -29.80 -34.62
C LEU A 1020 15.34 -31.13 -33.90
N LEU A 1021 15.36 -31.10 -32.57
CA LEU A 1021 15.14 -32.25 -31.68
C LEU A 1021 13.76 -32.21 -30.99
N PHE A 1022 13.21 -31.01 -30.80
CA PHE A 1022 11.91 -30.83 -30.17
C PHE A 1022 11.22 -29.58 -30.70
N ASP A 1023 9.91 -29.67 -30.84
CA ASP A 1023 9.01 -28.56 -31.13
C ASP A 1023 7.75 -28.74 -30.25
N SER A 1024 7.42 -27.72 -29.46
CA SER A 1024 6.26 -27.79 -28.58
C SER A 1024 4.93 -27.63 -29.32
N GLY A 1025 4.92 -27.20 -30.57
CA GLY A 1025 3.77 -26.51 -31.16
C GLY A 1025 3.41 -25.23 -30.39
N THR A 1026 2.35 -24.55 -30.82
CA THR A 1026 1.88 -23.32 -30.16
C THR A 1026 1.32 -23.62 -28.78
N LEU A 1027 1.93 -23.02 -27.75
CA LEU A 1027 1.42 -22.99 -26.38
C LEU A 1027 0.75 -21.64 -26.12
N ARG A 1028 -0.45 -21.65 -25.53
CA ARG A 1028 -1.25 -20.44 -25.32
C ARG A 1028 -1.21 -19.98 -23.86
N GLY A 1029 -0.40 -18.97 -23.58
CA GLY A 1029 -0.25 -18.33 -22.28
C GLY A 1029 0.03 -19.32 -21.14
N MET A 1030 -0.45 -19.01 -19.93
CA MET A 1030 -0.32 -19.88 -18.75
C MET A 1030 -1.33 -21.04 -18.70
N ARG A 1031 -1.73 -21.61 -19.84
CA ARG A 1031 -2.74 -22.69 -19.89
C ARG A 1031 -2.13 -24.08 -20.02
N GLU A 1032 -0.96 -24.16 -20.63
CA GLU A 1032 -0.33 -25.41 -21.01
C GLU A 1032 1.11 -25.45 -20.53
N VAL A 1033 1.52 -26.61 -20.05
CA VAL A 1033 2.92 -26.92 -19.74
C VAL A 1033 3.27 -28.19 -20.49
N LYS A 1034 4.37 -28.15 -21.24
CA LYS A 1034 4.90 -29.35 -21.89
C LYS A 1034 6.16 -29.80 -21.17
N PRO A 1035 6.21 -31.03 -20.63
CA PRO A 1035 7.46 -31.62 -20.21
C PRO A 1035 8.31 -31.94 -21.44
N LEU A 1036 9.62 -31.81 -21.28
CA LEU A 1036 10.62 -32.06 -22.28
C LEU A 1036 11.65 -33.04 -21.69
N ASP A 1037 11.93 -34.10 -22.43
CA ASP A 1037 12.93 -35.11 -22.11
C ASP A 1037 13.55 -35.62 -23.41
N LEU A 1038 14.75 -35.14 -23.72
CA LEU A 1038 15.41 -35.36 -25.00
C LEU A 1038 16.74 -36.08 -24.80
N ALA A 1039 17.00 -37.09 -25.62
CA ALA A 1039 18.33 -37.65 -25.78
C ALA A 1039 19.20 -36.68 -26.58
N ILE A 1040 20.35 -36.32 -26.02
CA ILE A 1040 21.32 -35.37 -26.60
C ILE A 1040 22.76 -35.93 -26.56
N ALA A 1041 22.92 -37.25 -26.42
CA ALA A 1041 24.22 -37.90 -26.46
C ALA A 1041 24.94 -37.55 -27.78
N GLY A 1042 26.20 -37.10 -27.67
CA GLY A 1042 27.01 -36.67 -28.80
C GLY A 1042 26.75 -35.25 -29.30
N VAL A 1043 25.73 -34.55 -28.80
CA VAL A 1043 25.43 -33.16 -29.19
C VAL A 1043 26.50 -32.21 -28.65
N ARG A 1044 27.11 -31.42 -29.53
CA ARG A 1044 28.11 -30.42 -29.14
C ARG A 1044 27.48 -29.06 -28.83
N THR A 1045 26.48 -28.63 -29.59
CA THR A 1045 25.81 -27.35 -29.39
C THR A 1045 24.32 -27.55 -29.19
N LEU A 1046 23.77 -27.03 -28.08
CA LEU A 1046 22.35 -27.02 -27.78
C LEU A 1046 21.78 -25.61 -27.95
N ARG A 1047 20.77 -25.45 -28.80
CA ARG A 1047 20.13 -24.16 -29.06
C ARG A 1047 18.64 -24.23 -28.70
N LEU A 1048 18.25 -23.39 -27.75
CA LEU A 1048 16.89 -23.22 -27.26
C LEU A 1048 16.27 -22.01 -27.94
N VAL A 1049 15.12 -22.17 -28.58
CA VAL A 1049 14.45 -21.13 -29.34
C VAL A 1049 13.02 -20.98 -28.83
N VAL A 1050 12.56 -19.74 -28.69
CA VAL A 1050 11.15 -19.42 -28.48
C VAL A 1050 10.69 -18.50 -29.60
N THR A 1051 9.71 -18.90 -30.39
CA THR A 1051 9.10 -18.06 -31.44
C THR A 1051 7.77 -17.48 -30.98
N ASP A 1052 7.31 -16.43 -31.66
CA ASP A 1052 6.07 -15.67 -31.43
C ASP A 1052 4.84 -16.33 -32.08
N ALA A 1053 4.91 -17.63 -32.38
CA ALA A 1053 3.86 -18.41 -33.04
C ALA A 1053 3.26 -17.78 -34.32
N ALA A 1054 3.97 -16.85 -34.97
CA ALA A 1054 3.50 -16.06 -36.10
C ALA A 1054 2.25 -15.18 -35.84
N ASP A 1055 1.95 -14.81 -34.59
CA ASP A 1055 0.92 -13.81 -34.25
C ASP A 1055 1.46 -12.57 -33.50
N GLY A 1056 2.79 -12.46 -33.41
CA GLY A 1056 3.50 -11.29 -32.90
C GLY A 1056 3.75 -11.36 -31.38
N ILE A 1057 4.70 -10.56 -30.91
CA ILE A 1057 5.35 -10.78 -29.60
C ILE A 1057 4.53 -10.38 -28.36
N ILE A 1058 3.29 -9.92 -28.49
CA ILE A 1058 2.59 -9.29 -27.35
C ILE A 1058 2.23 -10.36 -26.31
N ALA A 1059 2.74 -10.18 -25.07
CA ALA A 1059 2.54 -11.08 -23.93
C ALA A 1059 3.22 -12.46 -24.05
N ASP A 1060 4.28 -12.56 -24.84
CA ASP A 1060 5.02 -13.79 -25.12
C ASP A 1060 6.15 -14.07 -24.11
N MET A 1061 5.88 -13.81 -22.83
CA MET A 1061 6.76 -14.28 -21.77
C MET A 1061 6.76 -15.81 -21.76
N ALA A 1062 7.95 -16.40 -21.69
CA ALA A 1062 8.16 -17.84 -21.81
C ALA A 1062 9.18 -18.33 -20.79
N ASN A 1063 8.94 -19.48 -20.17
CA ASN A 1063 9.85 -20.05 -19.17
C ASN A 1063 10.30 -21.46 -19.57
N TRP A 1064 11.62 -21.68 -19.60
CA TRP A 1064 12.28 -22.99 -19.58
C TRP A 1064 12.48 -23.42 -18.12
N ALA A 1065 11.41 -23.92 -17.48
CA ALA A 1065 11.42 -24.26 -16.06
C ALA A 1065 12.14 -25.59 -15.77
N ALA A 1066 12.86 -25.64 -14.65
CA ALA A 1066 13.67 -26.80 -14.22
C ALA A 1066 14.63 -27.34 -15.30
N ALA A 1067 15.01 -26.50 -16.26
CA ALA A 1067 15.79 -26.89 -17.44
C ALA A 1067 17.19 -27.38 -17.02
N ARG A 1068 17.51 -28.65 -17.27
CA ARG A 1068 18.72 -29.32 -16.79
C ARG A 1068 19.24 -30.40 -17.74
N LEU A 1069 20.55 -30.62 -17.73
CA LEU A 1069 21.26 -31.63 -18.51
C LEU A 1069 21.70 -32.79 -17.61
N ILE A 1070 21.62 -34.03 -18.08
CA ILE A 1070 22.12 -35.24 -17.40
C ILE A 1070 23.38 -35.73 -18.10
N ALA A 1071 24.43 -36.05 -17.34
CA ALA A 1071 25.71 -36.51 -17.86
C ALA A 1071 25.60 -37.82 -18.68
N ALA A 1072 26.47 -37.99 -19.67
CA ALA A 1072 26.60 -39.25 -20.40
C ALA A 1072 27.44 -40.28 -19.59
N PRO A 1073 27.18 -41.59 -19.73
CA PRO A 1073 28.10 -42.61 -19.24
C PRO A 1073 29.48 -42.41 -19.87
N GLN A 1074 30.54 -42.41 -19.08
CA GLN A 1074 31.91 -42.40 -19.62
C GLN A 1074 32.12 -43.74 -20.36
N PRO A 1075 32.60 -43.75 -21.62
CA PRO A 1075 33.11 -44.98 -22.20
C PRO A 1075 34.34 -45.45 -21.42
N GLU A 1076 34.37 -46.74 -21.05
CA GLU A 1076 35.53 -47.40 -20.40
C GLU A 1076 36.81 -47.33 -21.24
#